data_AF-A0A127Z435-F1
#
_entry.id   AF-A0A127Z435-F1
#
_cell.length_a   1.000
_cell.length_b   1.000
_cell.length_c   1.000
_cell.angle_alpha   90.00
_cell.angle_beta   90.00
_cell.angle_gamma   90.00
#
_symmetry.space_group_name_H-M   'P 1'
#
loop_
_entity.id
_entity.type
_entity.pdbx_description
1 polymer ?
#
loop_
_entity_poly.entity_id
_entity_poly.type
_entity_poly.pdbx_seq_one_letter_code
_entity_poly.pdbx_strand_id
1 'polypeptide(L)'
;MTSSFLVELGRAAAKISTSSTLVLAVLVALLLFCVPPARALTIDVLCHIYVAIFHRPFRSSPTDFLYSRYEAPLPSTNPTWSRIQASTVLKWRAQRKGLRHGKQIDWDRDNAVKDGDMIEAWDRIVEWDQRCLHPHKLGKLRRIGDPLADRALEQLESSVAVAAQPKTASTDALRRIYDQASEQNATSSEKSDCLSFWKAIDRRPPPGAGALGLDWYESHCSQDAIASLPHWPQYPSTNKPEPVATLPIWTPDDATAIDATSQSAELEAEAEVIRRGQDVFYRYAGPMLTVLLHFSLAGGFASPRITHMLKQTAYLVPTAAASRAQNSKSSGTPLLPTVEELQTFKMDKARADRTWNRLLETTQFVLDVVEKADSLTPARIAALSAPGADTADGKGPLISLEMGGDGWQSAVRVRLLHTNVRRRVLKLVERDRNGFSGTKGEVYDVDKNGIPINQEDMLGTLCAFASAPLAMLQRIGVRPSAQERKDYIALWRHVGFYMGIEPALLRRAFADAQGADRTMWCTVLHLFSQVEVLEKNAFGLQPRMQGPTIPVLIACADRPPFHTPLSAHVAISRRLLGKSLADSLALPASCARREVLSDTALLGMQVPILFGYFYPRQRREKRRLELARPLSPRNKRTRFEMPSSEQVHKVQGEDKREKVNVETQSSAHVDVPENKEHIMRLAREWRWLMREMVAVPVMAVLAPVALSLYVYLNLGSHLRLSSWE
;
A
#
# COMPACT_ATOMS: atom_id res chain seq x y z
N MET A 1 -50.08 23.12 33.77
CA MET A 1 -50.46 22.59 32.44
C MET A 1 -49.54 21.41 32.02
N THR A 2 -49.42 20.33 32.81
CA THR A 2 -48.42 19.28 32.52
C THR A 2 -48.87 17.84 32.74
N SER A 3 -50.05 17.58 33.31
CA SER A 3 -50.61 16.22 33.44
C SER A 3 -51.55 15.86 32.28
N SER A 4 -52.50 16.76 31.95
CA SER A 4 -53.47 16.54 30.88
C SER A 4 -52.83 16.43 29.48
N PHE A 5 -51.76 17.19 29.20
CA PHE A 5 -51.08 17.15 27.91
C PHE A 5 -50.28 15.85 27.70
N LEU A 6 -49.64 15.30 28.76
CA LEU A 6 -48.95 14.01 28.69
C LEU A 6 -49.93 12.83 28.59
N VAL A 7 -51.11 12.94 29.22
CA VAL A 7 -52.18 11.95 29.11
C VAL A 7 -52.83 11.98 27.72
N GLU A 8 -52.99 13.16 27.10
CA GLU A 8 -53.43 13.27 25.71
C GLU A 8 -52.37 12.80 24.71
N LEU A 9 -51.09 13.09 24.94
CA LEU A 9 -49.99 12.56 24.13
C LEU A 9 -49.90 11.03 24.24
N GLY A 10 -50.13 10.48 25.44
CA GLY A 10 -50.22 9.05 25.70
C GLY A 10 -51.44 8.39 25.03
N ARG A 11 -52.61 9.06 25.04
CA ARG A 11 -53.81 8.60 24.30
C ARG A 11 -53.67 8.75 22.78
N ALA A 12 -52.98 9.78 22.30
CA ALA A 12 -52.66 9.96 20.88
C ALA A 12 -51.66 8.90 20.40
N ALA A 13 -50.62 8.61 21.18
CA ALA A 13 -49.66 7.54 20.92
C ALA A 13 -50.32 6.14 20.98
N ALA A 14 -51.24 5.91 21.92
CA ALA A 14 -52.03 4.68 22.00
C ALA A 14 -53.03 4.53 20.84
N LYS A 15 -53.63 5.64 20.34
CA LYS A 15 -54.48 5.64 19.14
C LYS A 15 -53.71 5.47 17.83
N ILE A 16 -52.42 5.81 17.78
CA ILE A 16 -51.54 5.49 16.64
C ILE A 16 -51.17 3.99 16.62
N SER A 17 -51.33 3.30 17.76
CA SER A 17 -51.11 1.85 17.93
C SER A 17 -52.41 1.03 17.83
N THR A 18 -53.25 1.33 16.83
CA THR A 18 -54.39 0.46 16.48
C THR A 18 -53.91 -0.82 15.81
N SER A 19 -54.55 -1.95 16.09
CA SER A 19 -54.30 -3.28 15.47
C SER A 19 -54.04 -3.25 13.96
N SER A 20 -54.54 -2.26 13.23
CA SER A 20 -54.33 -2.04 11.80
C SER A 20 -52.86 -1.83 11.41
N THR A 21 -52.04 -1.12 12.19
CA THR A 21 -50.60 -0.92 11.86
C THR A 21 -49.78 -2.16 12.11
N LEU A 22 -50.13 -2.92 13.15
CA LEU A 22 -49.49 -4.20 13.48
C LEU A 22 -49.92 -5.30 12.51
N VAL A 23 -51.20 -5.34 12.12
CA VAL A 23 -51.72 -6.22 11.06
C VAL A 23 -51.09 -5.89 9.72
N LEU A 24 -50.96 -4.60 9.37
CA LEU A 24 -50.24 -4.17 8.17
C LEU A 24 -48.76 -4.56 8.22
N ALA A 25 -48.08 -4.38 9.36
CA ALA A 25 -46.69 -4.81 9.53
C ALA A 25 -46.52 -6.33 9.41
N VAL A 26 -47.45 -7.12 9.95
CA VAL A 26 -47.48 -8.59 9.84
C VAL A 26 -47.78 -9.02 8.40
N LEU A 27 -48.73 -8.39 7.73
CA LEU A 27 -49.04 -8.66 6.30
C LEU A 27 -47.87 -8.28 5.40
N VAL A 28 -47.20 -7.15 5.66
CA VAL A 28 -45.97 -6.75 4.96
C VAL A 28 -44.86 -7.74 5.25
N ALA A 29 -44.65 -8.18 6.50
CA ALA A 29 -43.64 -9.17 6.85
C ALA A 29 -43.91 -10.53 6.18
N LEU A 30 -45.16 -10.99 6.15
CA LEU A 30 -45.58 -12.20 5.44
C LEU A 30 -45.40 -12.07 3.93
N LEU A 31 -45.75 -10.92 3.34
CA LEU A 31 -45.55 -10.66 1.91
C LEU A 31 -44.05 -10.64 1.56
N LEU A 32 -43.20 -10.04 2.40
CA LEU A 32 -41.74 -10.05 2.25
C LEU A 32 -41.14 -11.44 2.45
N PHE A 33 -41.75 -12.29 3.26
CA PHE A 33 -41.27 -13.66 3.49
C PHE A 33 -41.71 -14.61 2.37
N CYS A 34 -42.98 -14.53 1.94
CA CYS A 34 -43.61 -15.47 1.02
C CYS A 34 -43.47 -15.11 -0.46
N VAL A 35 -43.18 -13.84 -0.81
CA VAL A 35 -43.11 -13.38 -2.21
C VAL A 35 -41.67 -12.96 -2.56
N PRO A 36 -40.87 -13.84 -3.21
CA PRO A 36 -39.49 -13.54 -3.59
C PRO A 36 -39.27 -12.24 -4.39
N PRO A 37 -40.10 -11.87 -5.38
CA PRO A 37 -39.90 -10.61 -6.10
C PRO A 37 -40.20 -9.38 -5.24
N ALA A 38 -41.19 -9.42 -4.36
CA ALA A 38 -41.49 -8.33 -3.43
C ALA A 38 -40.36 -8.15 -2.40
N ARG A 39 -39.78 -9.26 -1.92
CA ARG A 39 -38.57 -9.24 -1.08
C ARG A 39 -37.39 -8.61 -1.81
N ALA A 40 -37.14 -9.01 -3.06
CA ALA A 40 -36.05 -8.48 -3.87
C ALA A 40 -36.18 -6.97 -4.11
N LEU A 41 -37.38 -6.51 -4.51
CA LEU A 41 -37.67 -5.09 -4.71
C LEU A 41 -37.48 -4.29 -3.42
N THR A 42 -37.96 -4.80 -2.29
CA THR A 42 -37.83 -4.12 -0.99
C THR A 42 -36.38 -4.01 -0.56
N ILE A 43 -35.59 -5.10 -0.71
CA ILE A 43 -34.15 -5.06 -0.46
C ILE A 43 -33.49 -4.02 -1.35
N ASP A 44 -33.84 -3.98 -2.64
CA ASP A 44 -33.22 -3.05 -3.58
C ASP A 44 -33.56 -1.59 -3.24
N VAL A 45 -34.82 -1.28 -2.89
CA VAL A 45 -35.23 0.04 -2.40
C VAL A 45 -34.48 0.42 -1.13
N LEU A 46 -34.37 -0.50 -0.15
CA LEU A 46 -33.60 -0.26 1.07
C LEU A 46 -32.12 -0.01 0.78
N CYS A 47 -31.52 -0.76 -0.16
CA CYS A 47 -30.15 -0.52 -0.60
C CYS A 47 -30.00 0.86 -1.25
N HIS A 48 -30.94 1.28 -2.10
CA HIS A 48 -30.92 2.60 -2.72
C HIS A 48 -31.06 3.72 -1.69
N ILE A 49 -31.95 3.56 -0.69
CA ILE A 49 -32.09 4.51 0.42
C ILE A 49 -30.80 4.56 1.22
N TYR A 50 -30.22 3.40 1.59
CA TYR A 50 -28.95 3.33 2.29
C TYR A 50 -27.84 4.06 1.52
N VAL A 51 -27.67 3.77 0.24
CA VAL A 51 -26.65 4.43 -0.59
C VAL A 51 -26.96 5.92 -0.76
N ALA A 52 -28.23 6.30 -0.87
CA ALA A 52 -28.63 7.71 -0.92
C ALA A 52 -28.31 8.48 0.37
N ILE A 53 -28.27 7.80 1.52
CA ILE A 53 -27.98 8.40 2.83
C ILE A 53 -26.49 8.35 3.18
N PHE A 54 -25.81 7.24 2.89
CA PHE A 54 -24.45 6.97 3.36
C PHE A 54 -23.37 7.16 2.29
N HIS A 55 -23.74 7.16 1.00
CA HIS A 55 -22.81 7.25 -0.13
C HIS A 55 -23.06 8.46 -1.06
N ARG A 56 -24.30 8.93 -1.20
CA ARG A 56 -24.63 10.09 -2.05
C ARG A 56 -24.48 11.48 -1.40
N PRO A 57 -24.65 11.69 -0.09
CA PRO A 57 -24.36 12.99 0.50
C PRO A 57 -22.91 12.95 1.02
N PHE A 58 -22.18 14.02 0.76
CA PHE A 58 -20.79 14.22 1.17
C PHE A 58 -19.77 13.54 0.24
N ARG A 59 -19.48 14.25 -0.87
CA ARG A 59 -18.34 14.05 -1.79
C ARG A 59 -16.94 14.04 -1.10
N SER A 60 -16.88 14.00 0.22
CA SER A 60 -15.69 14.36 0.97
C SER A 60 -15.77 13.85 2.42
N SER A 61 -14.96 12.83 2.73
CA SER A 61 -14.69 12.29 4.06
C SER A 61 -13.84 13.27 4.89
N PRO A 62 -13.88 13.29 6.23
CA PRO A 62 -12.95 14.07 7.06
C PRO A 62 -11.46 13.86 6.70
N THR A 63 -11.08 12.66 6.25
CA THR A 63 -9.74 12.35 5.70
C THR A 63 -9.43 13.06 4.39
N ASP A 64 -10.47 13.39 3.64
CA ASP A 64 -10.38 14.14 2.40
C ASP A 64 -10.23 15.64 2.67
N PHE A 65 -10.39 16.09 3.93
CA PHE A 65 -10.50 17.52 4.24
C PHE A 65 -9.29 18.20 4.84
N LEU A 66 -8.36 17.52 5.52
CA LEU A 66 -7.18 18.20 6.07
C LEU A 66 -6.17 17.23 6.67
N TYR A 67 -4.91 17.56 6.43
CA TYR A 67 -3.89 17.50 7.46
C TYR A 67 -3.59 18.94 7.87
N SER A 68 -3.95 19.37 9.08
CA SER A 68 -3.54 20.70 9.55
C SER A 68 -2.10 20.64 10.04
N ARG A 69 -1.43 21.79 10.11
CA ARG A 69 -0.12 21.94 10.77
C ARG A 69 -0.14 21.57 12.26
N TYR A 70 -1.32 21.49 12.90
CA TYR A 70 -1.46 21.54 14.36
C TYR A 70 -2.26 20.42 15.04
N GLU A 71 -2.80 19.43 14.33
CA GLU A 71 -3.61 18.40 14.99
C GLU A 71 -3.19 16.96 14.65
N ALA A 72 -2.94 16.23 15.75
CA ALA A 72 -3.29 14.85 16.12
C ALA A 72 -3.97 13.95 15.06
N PRO A 73 -3.94 12.60 15.20
CA PRO A 73 -4.21 11.65 14.11
C PRO A 73 -5.48 12.00 13.33
N LEU A 74 -5.41 11.86 12.00
CA LEU A 74 -6.48 12.13 11.03
C LEU A 74 -7.89 12.01 11.66
N PRO A 75 -8.73 13.06 11.55
CA PRO A 75 -9.95 13.22 12.34
C PRO A 75 -10.88 12.02 12.19
N SER A 76 -11.70 11.80 13.21
CA SER A 76 -12.62 10.67 13.22
C SER A 76 -13.47 10.62 11.95
N THR A 77 -13.43 9.54 11.16
CA THR A 77 -14.19 9.40 9.89
C THR A 77 -15.59 8.78 10.04
N ASN A 78 -15.88 8.21 11.21
CA ASN A 78 -17.03 7.33 11.41
C ASN A 78 -18.27 7.94 12.09
N PRO A 79 -18.20 8.90 13.02
CA PRO A 79 -19.45 9.49 13.48
C PRO A 79 -20.05 10.33 12.35
N THR A 80 -21.34 10.18 12.05
CA THR A 80 -22.09 11.01 11.09
C THR A 80 -21.81 12.50 11.29
N TRP A 81 -21.61 12.90 12.55
CA TRP A 81 -21.18 14.23 12.96
C TRP A 81 -19.90 14.73 12.28
N SER A 82 -18.86 13.90 12.22
CA SER A 82 -17.59 14.28 11.59
C SER A 82 -17.73 14.49 10.08
N ARG A 83 -18.56 13.70 9.40
CA ARG A 83 -18.88 13.89 7.97
C ARG A 83 -19.68 15.19 7.75
N ILE A 84 -20.61 15.49 8.66
CA ILE A 84 -21.35 16.76 8.66
C ILE A 84 -20.38 17.93 8.89
N GLN A 85 -19.50 17.86 9.90
CA GLN A 85 -18.50 18.89 10.19
C GLN A 85 -17.55 19.11 9.01
N ALA A 86 -17.15 18.03 8.33
CA ALA A 86 -16.24 18.11 7.21
C ALA A 86 -16.89 18.79 5.99
N SER A 87 -18.12 18.40 5.67
CA SER A 87 -18.87 18.98 4.55
C SER A 87 -19.33 20.42 4.76
N THR A 88 -19.43 20.88 6.00
CA THR A 88 -19.89 22.24 6.35
C THR A 88 -18.73 23.11 6.80
N VAL A 89 -18.20 22.87 8.00
CA VAL A 89 -17.22 23.73 8.67
C VAL A 89 -15.85 23.66 8.01
N LEU A 90 -15.30 22.47 7.74
CA LEU A 90 -13.95 22.34 7.17
C LEU A 90 -13.91 22.85 5.74
N LYS A 91 -14.89 22.47 4.91
CA LYS A 91 -15.01 22.96 3.54
C LYS A 91 -15.13 24.48 3.49
N TRP A 92 -15.97 25.06 4.33
CA TRP A 92 -16.12 26.51 4.42
C TRP A 92 -14.82 27.20 4.89
N ARG A 93 -14.10 26.61 5.86
CA ARG A 93 -12.81 27.13 6.34
C ARG A 93 -11.76 27.11 5.22
N ALA A 94 -11.71 26.02 4.46
CA ALA A 94 -10.82 25.90 3.30
C ALA A 94 -11.15 26.93 2.23
N GLN A 95 -12.44 27.11 1.91
CA GLN A 95 -12.90 28.13 0.96
C GLN A 95 -12.55 29.56 1.44
N ARG A 96 -12.75 29.87 2.73
CA ARG A 96 -12.36 31.16 3.31
C ARG A 96 -10.85 31.43 3.29
N LYS A 97 -10.02 30.38 3.44
CA LYS A 97 -8.56 30.47 3.32
C LYS A 97 -8.07 30.57 1.86
N GLY A 98 -8.97 30.57 0.87
CA GLY A 98 -8.61 30.63 -0.55
C GLY A 98 -8.25 29.26 -1.11
N LEU A 99 -9.22 28.34 -1.12
CA LEU A 99 -9.07 27.00 -1.71
C LEU A 99 -8.70 27.11 -3.20
N ARG A 100 -7.53 26.58 -3.54
CA ARG A 100 -7.03 26.51 -4.92
C ARG A 100 -7.10 25.07 -5.40
N HIS A 101 -7.51 24.86 -6.64
CA HIS A 101 -7.42 23.53 -7.25
C HIS A 101 -6.00 23.32 -7.78
N GLY A 102 -5.41 22.15 -7.54
CA GLY A 102 -4.06 21.80 -8.01
C GLY A 102 -3.82 22.05 -9.50
N LYS A 103 -4.87 21.95 -10.33
CA LYS A 103 -4.86 22.21 -11.78
C LYS A 103 -4.64 23.68 -12.16
N GLN A 104 -4.97 24.60 -11.27
CA GLN A 104 -4.84 26.06 -11.46
C GLN A 104 -3.46 26.56 -11.02
N ILE A 105 -2.64 25.70 -10.44
CA ILE A 105 -1.33 26.04 -9.91
C ILE A 105 -0.28 25.73 -10.97
N ASP A 106 0.50 26.74 -11.32
CA ASP A 106 1.67 26.60 -12.19
C ASP A 106 2.84 26.03 -11.37
N TRP A 107 2.92 24.69 -11.33
CA TRP A 107 3.91 23.95 -10.53
C TRP A 107 5.35 24.08 -11.05
N ASP A 108 5.58 24.75 -12.17
CA ASP A 108 6.93 25.03 -12.68
C ASP A 108 7.57 26.24 -11.97
N ARG A 109 6.78 27.06 -11.26
CA ARG A 109 7.28 28.18 -10.46
C ARG A 109 7.59 27.74 -9.03
N ASP A 110 8.78 28.08 -8.54
CA ASP A 110 9.19 27.72 -7.16
C ASP A 110 8.32 28.38 -6.07
N ASN A 111 7.69 29.52 -6.35
CA ASN A 111 6.82 30.25 -5.42
C ASN A 111 5.31 30.08 -5.71
N ALA A 112 4.93 29.03 -6.44
CA ALA A 112 3.55 28.79 -6.85
C ALA A 112 2.58 28.60 -5.67
N VAL A 113 3.09 28.17 -4.52
CA VAL A 113 2.35 27.82 -3.31
C VAL A 113 3.06 28.35 -2.07
N LYS A 114 2.27 28.79 -1.08
CA LYS A 114 2.77 29.36 0.19
C LYS A 114 2.36 28.51 1.39
N ASP A 115 3.10 28.60 2.49
CA ASP A 115 2.72 27.98 3.77
C ASP A 115 1.30 28.44 4.17
N GLY A 116 0.41 27.48 4.43
CA GLY A 116 -0.99 27.70 4.76
C GLY A 116 -1.97 27.68 3.57
N ASP A 117 -1.48 27.58 2.32
CA ASP A 117 -2.35 27.46 1.14
C ASP A 117 -3.19 26.17 1.22
N MET A 118 -4.48 26.26 0.89
CA MET A 118 -5.37 25.10 0.86
C MET A 118 -5.49 24.59 -0.58
N ILE A 119 -5.08 23.36 -0.84
CA ILE A 119 -5.00 22.79 -2.19
C ILE A 119 -5.93 21.59 -2.33
N GLU A 120 -6.84 21.66 -3.29
CA GLU A 120 -7.71 20.54 -3.68
C GLU A 120 -7.13 19.79 -4.89
N ALA A 121 -6.90 18.48 -4.74
CA ALA A 121 -6.51 17.57 -5.81
C ALA A 121 -6.97 16.14 -5.50
N TRP A 122 -7.43 15.39 -6.52
CA TRP A 122 -7.87 14.00 -6.39
C TRP A 122 -8.87 13.73 -5.26
N ASP A 123 -9.91 14.57 -5.17
CA ASP A 123 -10.93 14.54 -4.10
C ASP A 123 -10.38 14.77 -2.68
N ARG A 124 -9.19 15.39 -2.54
CA ARG A 124 -8.58 15.68 -1.23
C ARG A 124 -8.17 17.15 -1.14
N ILE A 125 -8.33 17.72 0.04
CA ILE A 125 -7.92 19.06 0.43
C ILE A 125 -6.79 18.93 1.45
N VAL A 126 -5.65 19.54 1.14
CA VAL A 126 -4.45 19.51 2.00
C VAL A 126 -3.95 20.94 2.23
N GLU A 127 -3.56 21.24 3.47
CA GLU A 127 -2.85 22.47 3.82
C GLU A 127 -1.38 22.31 3.42
N TRP A 128 -0.89 23.23 2.58
CA TRP A 128 0.49 23.26 2.16
C TRP A 128 1.37 23.78 3.29
N ASP A 129 2.38 23.01 3.68
CA ASP A 129 3.30 23.37 4.76
C ASP A 129 4.75 23.02 4.42
N GLN A 130 5.68 23.31 5.34
CA GLN A 130 7.11 23.04 5.17
C GLN A 130 7.47 21.56 4.99
N ARG A 131 6.56 20.63 5.33
CA ARG A 131 6.76 19.18 5.17
C ARG A 131 6.34 18.70 3.78
N CYS A 132 5.60 19.51 3.01
CA CYS A 132 5.28 19.20 1.62
C CYS A 132 6.54 19.14 0.73
N LEU A 133 6.47 18.33 -0.32
CA LEU A 133 7.49 18.23 -1.36
C LEU A 133 6.97 18.88 -2.64
N HIS A 134 7.63 19.94 -3.10
CA HIS A 134 7.22 20.62 -4.32
C HIS A 134 7.35 19.72 -5.56
N PRO A 135 6.34 19.63 -6.45
CA PRO A 135 6.36 18.81 -7.66
C PRO A 135 7.61 19.02 -8.55
N HIS A 136 8.05 20.27 -8.74
CA HIS A 136 9.29 20.55 -9.50
C HIS A 136 10.52 19.85 -8.88
N LYS A 137 10.59 19.75 -7.54
CA LYS A 137 11.71 19.11 -6.85
C LYS A 137 11.60 17.59 -6.89
N LEU A 138 10.39 17.04 -6.83
CA LEU A 138 10.15 15.61 -7.11
C LEU A 138 10.66 15.26 -8.52
N GLY A 139 10.43 16.13 -9.51
CA GLY A 139 10.96 15.96 -10.87
C GLY A 139 12.48 15.90 -10.98
N LYS A 140 13.24 16.47 -10.01
CA LYS A 140 14.71 16.36 -9.99
C LYS A 140 15.19 14.95 -9.61
N LEU A 141 14.40 14.20 -8.82
CA LEU A 141 14.70 12.82 -8.42
C LEU A 141 14.73 11.86 -9.61
N ARG A 142 14.12 12.23 -10.75
CA ARG A 142 14.11 11.43 -11.99
C ARG A 142 15.48 11.11 -12.56
N ARG A 143 16.47 11.93 -12.22
CA ARG A 143 17.85 11.81 -12.71
C ARG A 143 18.71 10.92 -11.81
N ILE A 144 18.15 10.41 -10.72
CA ILE A 144 18.89 9.62 -9.72
C ILE A 144 18.36 8.19 -9.75
N GLY A 145 19.22 7.25 -10.16
CA GLY A 145 18.98 5.81 -10.12
C GLY A 145 19.49 5.19 -8.82
N ASP A 146 20.23 4.07 -8.95
CA ASP A 146 20.90 3.40 -7.84
C ASP A 146 22.33 3.03 -8.26
N PRO A 147 23.27 3.99 -8.25
CA PRO A 147 24.60 3.79 -8.82
C PRO A 147 25.39 2.67 -8.13
N LEU A 148 25.13 2.40 -6.84
CA LEU A 148 25.78 1.30 -6.12
C LEU A 148 25.35 -0.06 -6.68
N ALA A 149 24.04 -0.27 -6.83
CA ALA A 149 23.54 -1.52 -7.39
C ALA A 149 23.82 -1.64 -8.90
N ASP A 150 23.70 -0.52 -9.63
CA ASP A 150 23.93 -0.47 -11.08
C ASP A 150 25.37 -0.91 -11.42
N ARG A 151 26.38 -0.37 -10.73
CA ARG A 151 27.80 -0.74 -10.93
C ARG A 151 28.12 -2.16 -10.48
N ALA A 152 27.57 -2.64 -9.35
CA ALA A 152 27.79 -4.00 -8.89
C ALA A 152 27.26 -5.05 -9.89
N LEU A 153 26.07 -4.81 -10.47
CA LEU A 153 25.55 -5.70 -11.51
C LEU A 153 26.31 -5.59 -12.84
N GLU A 154 26.89 -4.43 -13.15
CA GLU A 154 27.75 -4.25 -14.32
C GLU A 154 29.05 -5.04 -14.19
N GLN A 155 29.70 -4.98 -13.03
CA GLN A 155 30.88 -5.77 -12.71
C GLN A 155 30.62 -7.28 -12.77
N LEU A 156 29.42 -7.72 -12.35
CA LEU A 156 29.01 -9.13 -12.45
C LEU A 156 28.77 -9.62 -13.88
N GLU A 157 28.33 -8.74 -14.78
CA GLU A 157 28.13 -9.10 -16.20
C GLU A 157 29.46 -9.13 -16.95
N SER A 158 30.35 -8.17 -16.69
CA SER A 158 31.66 -8.09 -17.33
C SER A 158 32.58 -9.25 -16.95
N SER A 159 32.52 -9.71 -15.69
CA SER A 159 33.26 -10.91 -15.25
C SER A 159 32.76 -12.20 -15.91
N VAL A 160 31.44 -12.31 -16.15
CA VAL A 160 30.83 -13.46 -16.83
C VAL A 160 31.12 -13.47 -18.34
N ALA A 161 31.28 -12.32 -18.99
CA ALA A 161 31.67 -12.27 -20.39
C ALA A 161 33.08 -12.85 -20.65
N VAL A 162 33.90 -12.98 -19.60
CA VAL A 162 35.28 -13.51 -19.67
C VAL A 162 35.35 -15.00 -19.28
N ALA A 163 34.36 -15.56 -18.58
CA ALA A 163 34.37 -16.94 -18.09
C ALA A 163 33.13 -17.73 -18.56
N ALA A 164 33.33 -18.71 -19.45
CA ALA A 164 32.32 -19.70 -19.82
C ALA A 164 31.91 -20.51 -18.57
N GLN A 165 30.76 -20.20 -17.97
CA GLN A 165 30.34 -20.87 -16.75
C GLN A 165 29.79 -22.29 -17.00
N PRO A 166 30.04 -23.24 -16.07
CA PRO A 166 29.34 -24.52 -16.03
C PRO A 166 27.84 -24.32 -15.72
N LYS A 167 27.00 -25.23 -16.22
CA LYS A 167 25.52 -25.22 -16.13
C LYS A 167 24.92 -25.21 -14.71
N THR A 168 25.73 -25.05 -13.65
CA THR A 168 25.37 -25.22 -12.24
C THR A 168 25.51 -23.95 -11.40
N ALA A 169 25.90 -22.81 -11.98
CA ALA A 169 26.08 -21.57 -11.23
C ALA A 169 24.75 -20.94 -10.80
N SER A 170 24.70 -20.41 -9.57
CA SER A 170 23.50 -19.78 -9.00
C SER A 170 23.01 -18.62 -9.86
N THR A 171 21.71 -18.57 -10.13
CA THR A 171 21.03 -17.47 -10.82
C THR A 171 20.86 -16.25 -9.92
N ASP A 172 20.92 -16.40 -8.59
CA ASP A 172 20.67 -15.34 -7.61
C ASP A 172 21.74 -14.25 -7.64
N ALA A 173 21.36 -13.06 -8.09
CA ALA A 173 22.25 -11.91 -8.17
C ALA A 173 22.88 -11.55 -6.82
N LEU A 174 22.13 -11.64 -5.72
CA LEU A 174 22.67 -11.31 -4.40
C LEU A 174 23.77 -12.30 -3.97
N ARG A 175 23.54 -13.60 -4.19
CA ARG A 175 24.56 -14.61 -3.90
C ARG A 175 25.82 -14.42 -4.74
N ARG A 176 25.65 -14.13 -6.03
CA ARG A 176 26.79 -13.88 -6.93
C ARG A 176 27.60 -12.65 -6.52
N ILE A 177 26.93 -11.56 -6.09
CA ILE A 177 27.63 -10.38 -5.54
C ILE A 177 28.42 -10.78 -4.28
N TYR A 178 27.81 -11.56 -3.37
CA TYR A 178 28.47 -12.03 -2.15
C TYR A 178 29.72 -12.85 -2.47
N ASP A 179 29.62 -13.86 -3.34
CA ASP A 179 30.74 -14.73 -3.69
C ASP A 179 31.89 -13.90 -4.28
N GLN A 180 31.61 -12.99 -5.21
CA GLN A 180 32.61 -12.09 -5.79
C GLN A 180 33.20 -11.11 -4.76
N ALA A 181 32.38 -10.54 -3.88
CA ALA A 181 32.84 -9.63 -2.82
C ALA A 181 33.75 -10.35 -1.82
N SER A 182 33.45 -11.62 -1.50
CA SER A 182 34.23 -12.46 -0.59
C SER A 182 35.62 -12.77 -1.16
N GLU A 183 35.68 -13.18 -2.44
CA GLU A 183 36.95 -13.40 -3.15
C GLU A 183 37.82 -12.13 -3.18
N GLN A 184 37.21 -10.98 -3.46
CA GLN A 184 37.92 -9.70 -3.56
C GLN A 184 38.39 -9.17 -2.22
N ASN A 185 37.60 -9.35 -1.15
CA ASN A 185 38.01 -9.00 0.21
C ASN A 185 39.23 -9.81 0.66
N ALA A 186 39.42 -11.03 0.13
CA ALA A 186 40.56 -11.88 0.43
C ALA A 186 41.81 -11.58 -0.42
N THR A 187 41.66 -11.00 -1.62
CA THR A 187 42.72 -10.99 -2.65
C THR A 187 43.19 -9.60 -3.09
N SER A 188 42.41 -8.53 -2.92
CA SER A 188 42.66 -7.24 -3.58
C SER A 188 42.72 -6.05 -2.62
N SER A 189 43.61 -5.09 -2.94
CA SER A 189 43.67 -3.74 -2.33
C SER A 189 42.79 -2.72 -3.09
N GLU A 190 42.30 -3.07 -4.28
CA GLU A 190 41.49 -2.18 -5.12
C GLU A 190 40.01 -2.15 -4.69
N LYS A 191 39.39 -0.95 -4.79
CA LYS A 191 37.95 -0.77 -4.53
C LYS A 191 37.12 -1.49 -5.58
N SER A 192 36.45 -2.57 -5.17
CA SER A 192 35.47 -3.28 -6.01
C SER A 192 34.05 -2.75 -5.82
N ASP A 193 33.26 -2.67 -6.89
CA ASP A 193 31.86 -2.26 -6.84
C ASP A 193 30.97 -3.29 -6.14
N CYS A 194 31.19 -4.59 -6.37
CA CYS A 194 30.49 -5.68 -5.65
C CYS A 194 30.77 -5.62 -4.13
N LEU A 195 32.01 -5.38 -3.74
CA LEU A 195 32.39 -5.21 -2.33
C LEU A 195 31.77 -3.94 -1.73
N SER A 196 31.77 -2.85 -2.48
CA SER A 196 31.17 -1.57 -2.05
C SER A 196 29.65 -1.71 -1.86
N PHE A 197 28.96 -2.37 -2.79
CA PHE A 197 27.54 -2.67 -2.65
C PHE A 197 27.27 -3.59 -1.45
N TRP A 198 28.05 -4.66 -1.28
CA TRP A 198 27.91 -5.56 -0.12
C TRP A 198 28.05 -4.80 1.20
N LYS A 199 29.11 -3.99 1.35
CA LYS A 199 29.32 -3.14 2.54
C LYS A 199 28.18 -2.16 2.77
N ALA A 200 27.54 -1.66 1.72
CA ALA A 200 26.40 -0.75 1.81
C ALA A 200 25.12 -1.43 2.33
N ILE A 201 24.91 -2.71 2.01
CA ILE A 201 23.72 -3.47 2.45
C ILE A 201 23.93 -4.23 3.77
N ASP A 202 25.18 -4.59 4.09
CA ASP A 202 25.56 -5.35 5.29
C ASP A 202 25.86 -4.45 6.51
N ARG A 203 25.25 -3.25 6.51
CA ARG A 203 25.34 -2.26 7.59
C ARG A 203 23.95 -1.78 7.98
N ARG A 204 23.84 -1.22 9.18
CA ARG A 204 22.63 -0.56 9.65
C ARG A 204 22.39 0.74 8.89
N PRO A 205 21.13 1.20 8.74
CA PRO A 205 20.83 2.47 8.13
C PRO A 205 21.50 3.63 8.89
N PRO A 206 21.98 4.69 8.19
CA PRO A 206 22.52 5.87 8.86
C PRO A 206 21.52 6.52 9.82
N PRO A 207 21.98 7.30 10.82
CA PRO A 207 21.12 7.94 11.80
C PRO A 207 19.94 8.70 11.18
N GLY A 208 18.75 8.44 11.72
CA GLY A 208 17.46 9.00 11.27
C GLY A 208 16.89 8.45 9.97
N ALA A 209 17.64 7.63 9.21
CA ALA A 209 17.17 6.99 7.98
C ALA A 209 16.68 5.55 8.21
N GLY A 210 16.88 4.99 9.40
CA GLY A 210 16.45 3.65 9.81
C GLY A 210 15.18 3.63 10.65
N ALA A 211 15.01 2.61 11.48
CA ALA A 211 13.84 2.52 12.37
C ALA A 211 13.92 3.60 13.46
N LEU A 212 15.11 3.83 14.01
CA LEU A 212 15.37 4.96 14.91
C LEU A 212 15.33 6.28 14.13
N GLY A 213 14.46 7.19 14.59
CA GLY A 213 14.35 8.55 14.05
C GLY A 213 15.44 9.46 14.61
N LEU A 214 15.54 10.67 14.06
CA LEU A 214 16.47 11.68 14.57
C LEU A 214 16.18 12.05 16.02
N ASP A 215 14.92 11.97 16.46
CA ASP A 215 14.50 12.21 17.84
C ASP A 215 15.19 11.28 18.86
N TRP A 216 15.48 10.04 18.46
CA TRP A 216 16.25 9.13 19.31
C TRP A 216 17.71 9.58 19.41
N TYR A 217 18.35 9.94 18.29
CA TYR A 217 19.74 10.39 18.28
C TYR A 217 19.90 11.77 18.96
N GLU A 218 18.93 12.66 18.87
CA GLU A 218 18.91 13.97 19.56
C GLU A 218 18.99 13.84 21.08
N SER A 219 18.50 12.73 21.65
CA SER A 219 18.59 12.48 23.09
C SER A 219 19.85 11.74 23.53
N HIS A 220 20.65 11.20 22.59
CA HIS A 220 21.82 10.36 22.88
C HIS A 220 23.14 10.87 22.27
N CYS A 221 23.09 11.83 21.34
CA CYS A 221 24.25 12.36 20.63
C CYS A 221 24.30 13.89 20.70
N SER A 222 25.45 14.50 20.38
CA SER A 222 25.59 15.96 20.34
C SER A 222 24.80 16.59 19.18
N GLN A 223 24.20 17.74 19.43
CA GLN A 223 23.42 18.47 18.42
C GLN A 223 24.24 18.84 17.18
N ASP A 224 25.52 19.19 17.36
CA ASP A 224 26.43 19.53 16.25
C ASP A 224 26.65 18.35 15.30
N ALA A 225 26.72 17.13 15.84
CA ALA A 225 26.94 15.95 15.03
C ALA A 225 25.68 15.56 14.23
N ILE A 226 24.49 15.85 14.77
CA ILE A 226 23.22 15.69 14.04
C ILE A 226 23.07 16.75 12.95
N ALA A 227 23.41 18.01 13.26
CA ALA A 227 23.37 19.10 12.29
C ALA A 227 24.31 18.86 11.09
N SER A 228 25.40 18.11 11.28
CA SER A 228 26.35 17.74 10.23
C SER A 228 25.82 16.70 9.23
N LEU A 229 24.72 16.01 9.52
CA LEU A 229 24.18 14.98 8.63
C LEU A 229 23.77 15.57 7.28
N PRO A 230 23.89 14.82 6.18
CA PRO A 230 23.36 15.27 4.89
C PRO A 230 21.85 15.45 4.96
N HIS A 231 21.37 16.65 4.64
CA HIS A 231 19.96 16.98 4.60
C HIS A 231 19.45 17.00 3.17
N TRP A 232 18.29 16.40 2.93
CA TRP A 232 17.61 16.64 1.67
C TRP A 232 17.18 18.10 1.66
N PRO A 233 17.50 18.88 0.60
CA PRO A 233 17.37 20.31 0.66
C PRO A 233 15.95 20.72 1.03
N GLN A 234 15.82 21.57 2.04
CA GLN A 234 14.55 22.13 2.47
C GLN A 234 14.22 23.33 1.60
N TYR A 235 13.72 23.05 0.39
CA TYR A 235 13.20 24.08 -0.48
C TYR A 235 11.90 24.62 0.12
N PRO A 236 11.84 25.88 0.55
CA PRO A 236 10.69 26.36 1.26
C PRO A 236 9.53 26.64 0.30
N SER A 237 8.32 26.50 0.82
CA SER A 237 7.11 27.24 0.40
C SER A 237 7.14 28.72 0.81
N THR A 238 8.33 29.27 1.08
CA THR A 238 8.57 30.60 1.68
C THR A 238 9.80 31.27 1.06
N ASN A 239 9.87 32.60 1.16
CA ASN A 239 10.86 33.49 0.52
C ASN A 239 12.33 33.32 1.01
N LYS A 240 12.74 32.18 1.56
CA LYS A 240 14.15 31.98 1.95
C LYS A 240 14.97 31.59 0.72
N PRO A 241 16.14 32.22 0.48
CA PRO A 241 17.02 31.85 -0.62
C PRO A 241 17.50 30.40 -0.45
N GLU A 242 17.40 29.62 -1.53
CA GLU A 242 17.78 28.21 -1.54
C GLU A 242 19.30 28.07 -1.45
N PRO A 243 19.85 27.25 -0.53
CA PRO A 243 21.27 26.92 -0.57
C PRO A 243 21.56 26.09 -1.85
N VAL A 244 22.68 26.36 -2.51
CA VAL A 244 23.17 25.57 -3.65
C VAL A 244 23.49 24.17 -3.13
N ALA A 245 22.55 23.23 -3.25
CA ALA A 245 22.72 21.87 -2.76
C ALA A 245 22.78 20.89 -3.93
N THR A 246 23.97 20.35 -4.18
CA THR A 246 24.13 19.08 -4.89
C THR A 246 23.36 18.02 -4.12
N LEU A 247 22.44 17.32 -4.79
CA LEU A 247 21.68 16.23 -4.17
C LEU A 247 22.67 15.17 -3.70
N PRO A 248 22.76 14.88 -2.39
CA PRO A 248 23.74 13.93 -1.89
C PRO A 248 23.36 12.53 -2.39
N ILE A 249 24.26 11.90 -3.14
CA ILE A 249 24.20 10.47 -3.43
C ILE A 249 25.02 9.80 -2.34
N TRP A 250 24.37 9.05 -1.47
CA TRP A 250 25.04 8.42 -0.34
C TRP A 250 25.91 7.25 -0.78
N THR A 251 27.10 7.15 -0.18
CA THR A 251 28.00 5.99 -0.31
C THR A 251 28.35 5.42 1.06
N PRO A 252 28.68 4.12 1.15
CA PRO A 252 29.07 3.52 2.42
C PRO A 252 30.38 4.10 3.00
N ASP A 253 31.19 4.75 2.17
CA ASP A 253 32.47 5.38 2.57
C ASP A 253 32.29 6.83 3.07
N ASP A 254 31.08 7.40 2.99
CA ASP A 254 30.82 8.78 3.38
C ASP A 254 31.10 8.96 4.88
N ALA A 255 32.09 9.79 5.22
CA ALA A 255 32.42 10.13 6.59
C ALA A 255 31.36 11.06 7.18
N THR A 256 30.46 10.52 8.00
CA THR A 256 29.52 11.31 8.82
C THR A 256 30.04 11.43 10.25
N ALA A 257 29.73 12.55 10.93
CA ALA A 257 30.16 12.76 12.32
C ALA A 257 29.51 11.76 13.31
N ILE A 258 28.39 11.15 12.90
CA ILE A 258 27.70 10.06 13.61
C ILE A 258 27.32 8.96 12.63
N ASP A 259 27.36 7.71 13.08
CA ASP A 259 26.90 6.53 12.35
C ASP A 259 26.18 5.58 13.32
N ALA A 260 25.36 4.69 12.79
CA ALA A 260 24.65 3.70 13.59
C ALA A 260 25.64 2.71 14.20
N THR A 261 25.59 2.52 15.52
CA THR A 261 26.54 1.65 16.22
C THR A 261 25.98 0.25 16.44
N SER A 262 26.85 -0.71 16.76
CA SER A 262 26.43 -2.05 17.19
C SER A 262 26.30 -2.16 18.72
N GLN A 263 26.06 -1.04 19.43
CA GLN A 263 25.88 -1.05 20.88
C GLN A 263 24.54 -1.70 21.26
N SER A 264 24.51 -2.48 22.35
CA SER A 264 23.32 -3.23 22.79
C SER A 264 22.08 -2.34 22.91
N ALA A 265 22.21 -1.16 23.54
CA ALA A 265 21.08 -0.25 23.75
C ALA A 265 20.47 0.27 22.44
N GLU A 266 21.30 0.58 21.43
CA GLU A 266 20.83 1.07 20.13
C GLU A 266 20.16 -0.06 19.34
N LEU A 267 20.75 -1.26 19.34
CA LEU A 267 20.19 -2.45 18.69
C LEU A 267 18.85 -2.87 19.31
N GLU A 268 18.75 -2.87 20.64
CA GLU A 268 17.51 -3.18 21.36
C GLU A 268 16.42 -2.16 21.05
N ALA A 269 16.75 -0.86 21.05
CA ALA A 269 15.80 0.20 20.71
C ALA A 269 15.29 0.06 19.27
N GLU A 270 16.18 -0.23 18.31
CA GLU A 270 15.81 -0.48 16.92
C GLU A 270 14.90 -1.70 16.78
N ALA A 271 15.30 -2.85 17.35
CA ALA A 271 14.54 -4.08 17.28
C ALA A 271 13.13 -3.92 17.87
N GLU A 272 13.02 -3.16 18.96
CA GLU A 272 11.75 -2.88 19.62
C GLU A 272 10.82 -1.98 18.78
N VAL A 273 11.36 -0.96 18.10
CA VAL A 273 10.58 -0.15 17.14
C VAL A 273 10.12 -1.00 15.95
N ILE A 274 11.01 -1.82 15.37
CA ILE A 274 10.69 -2.74 14.27
C ILE A 274 9.57 -3.69 14.70
N ARG A 275 9.72 -4.35 15.85
CA ARG A 275 8.73 -5.29 16.38
C ARG A 275 7.35 -4.65 16.53
N ARG A 276 7.27 -3.43 17.09
CA ARG A 276 6.00 -2.71 17.19
C ARG A 276 5.41 -2.37 15.83
N GLY A 277 6.23 -1.94 14.87
CA GLY A 277 5.78 -1.69 13.49
C GLY A 277 5.23 -2.95 12.80
N GLN A 278 5.85 -4.10 13.03
CA GLN A 278 5.39 -5.40 12.53
C GLN A 278 4.07 -5.84 13.18
N ASP A 279 3.93 -5.61 14.49
CA ASP A 279 2.68 -5.89 15.22
C ASP A 279 1.50 -5.07 14.67
N VAL A 280 1.75 -3.83 14.21
CA VAL A 280 0.73 -3.01 13.54
C VAL A 280 0.21 -3.69 12.27
N PHE A 281 1.09 -4.28 11.46
CA PHE A 281 0.65 -5.02 10.27
C PHE A 281 -0.29 -6.16 10.64
N TYR A 282 0.10 -7.02 11.58
CA TYR A 282 -0.69 -8.17 11.96
C TYR A 282 -1.99 -7.80 12.69
N ARG A 283 -2.00 -6.72 13.47
CA ARG A 283 -3.20 -6.19 14.12
C ARG A 283 -4.27 -5.79 13.10
N TYR A 284 -3.84 -5.29 11.94
CA TYR A 284 -4.68 -4.79 10.87
C TYR A 284 -4.58 -5.59 9.55
N ALA A 285 -4.12 -6.85 9.58
CA ALA A 285 -3.69 -7.59 8.40
C ALA A 285 -4.76 -7.66 7.28
N GLY A 286 -5.99 -8.08 7.60
CA GLY A 286 -7.07 -8.18 6.61
C GLY A 286 -7.37 -6.84 5.91
N PRO A 287 -7.66 -5.78 6.67
CA PRO A 287 -7.80 -4.44 6.10
C PRO A 287 -6.57 -3.90 5.37
N MET A 288 -5.35 -4.09 5.89
CA MET A 288 -4.11 -3.62 5.26
C MET A 288 -3.85 -4.33 3.93
N LEU A 289 -4.02 -5.66 3.86
CA LEU A 289 -3.91 -6.42 2.60
C LEU A 289 -4.96 -5.96 1.58
N THR A 290 -6.16 -5.62 2.05
CA THR A 290 -7.20 -5.03 1.18
C THR A 290 -6.74 -3.70 0.61
N VAL A 291 -6.15 -2.82 1.42
CA VAL A 291 -5.60 -1.54 0.95
C VAL A 291 -4.44 -1.75 -0.02
N LEU A 292 -3.46 -2.59 0.34
CA LEU A 292 -2.28 -2.85 -0.47
C LEU A 292 -2.68 -3.36 -1.86
N LEU A 293 -3.68 -4.23 -1.96
CA LEU A 293 -4.17 -4.72 -3.24
C LEU A 293 -4.89 -3.63 -4.05
N HIS A 294 -5.87 -2.94 -3.45
CA HIS A 294 -6.83 -2.13 -4.21
C HIS A 294 -6.41 -0.66 -4.39
N PHE A 295 -5.65 -0.11 -3.44
CA PHE A 295 -5.13 1.25 -3.52
C PHE A 295 -3.67 1.24 -3.99
N SER A 296 -2.79 0.51 -3.31
CA SER A 296 -1.34 0.59 -3.57
C SER A 296 -0.94 -0.10 -4.86
N LEU A 297 -1.36 -1.35 -5.09
CA LEU A 297 -1.04 -2.09 -6.30
C LEU A 297 -1.93 -1.68 -7.47
N ALA A 298 -3.24 -1.92 -7.39
CA ALA A 298 -4.15 -1.64 -8.49
C ALA A 298 -4.21 -0.14 -8.83
N GLY A 299 -4.22 0.74 -7.82
CA GLY A 299 -4.22 2.19 -8.00
C GLY A 299 -2.83 2.78 -8.26
N GLY A 300 -1.83 2.44 -7.46
CA GLY A 300 -0.48 3.02 -7.57
C GLY A 300 0.21 2.68 -8.90
N PHE A 301 0.05 1.45 -9.41
CA PHE A 301 0.59 1.08 -10.72
C PHE A 301 -0.08 1.79 -11.90
N ALA A 302 -1.21 2.45 -11.66
CA ALA A 302 -1.88 3.18 -12.70
C ALA A 302 -1.19 4.49 -13.06
N SER A 303 -0.30 5.02 -12.21
CA SER A 303 0.42 6.24 -12.55
C SER A 303 1.03 6.11 -13.97
N PRO A 304 0.88 7.13 -14.85
CA PRO A 304 1.28 7.02 -16.25
C PRO A 304 2.72 6.53 -16.41
N ARG A 305 3.63 7.02 -15.55
CA ARG A 305 5.05 6.69 -15.59
C ARG A 305 5.34 5.24 -15.20
N ILE A 306 4.78 4.75 -14.10
CA ILE A 306 4.92 3.34 -13.71
C ILE A 306 4.31 2.44 -14.78
N THR A 307 3.17 2.82 -15.35
CA THR A 307 2.55 2.08 -16.45
C THR A 307 3.48 1.99 -17.68
N HIS A 308 4.16 3.08 -18.05
CA HIS A 308 5.16 3.05 -19.13
C HIS A 308 6.29 2.07 -18.83
N MET A 309 6.78 2.00 -17.58
CA MET A 309 7.78 1.01 -17.17
C MET A 309 7.27 -0.43 -17.27
N LEU A 310 6.07 -0.71 -16.77
CA LEU A 310 5.47 -2.05 -16.80
C LEU A 310 5.21 -2.54 -18.23
N LYS A 311 4.93 -1.65 -19.18
CA LYS A 311 4.78 -1.97 -20.60
C LYS A 311 6.10 -2.41 -21.27
N GLN A 312 7.25 -1.93 -20.79
CA GLN A 312 8.56 -2.32 -21.34
C GLN A 312 8.98 -3.73 -20.89
N THR A 313 8.61 -4.12 -19.67
CA THR A 313 9.07 -5.38 -19.07
C THR A 313 8.10 -6.54 -19.26
N ALA A 314 6.89 -6.26 -19.72
CA ALA A 314 5.78 -7.21 -19.79
C ALA A 314 5.44 -7.86 -18.44
N TYR A 315 5.84 -7.24 -17.31
CA TYR A 315 5.78 -7.87 -16.00
C TYR A 315 4.33 -8.07 -15.53
N LEU A 316 3.50 -7.02 -15.63
CA LEU A 316 2.07 -7.05 -15.29
C LEU A 316 1.14 -6.66 -16.46
N VAL A 317 1.67 -5.92 -17.42
CA VAL A 317 0.95 -5.40 -18.60
C VAL A 317 1.54 -6.04 -19.85
N PRO A 318 0.77 -6.31 -20.92
CA PRO A 318 1.35 -6.76 -22.19
C PRO A 318 2.33 -5.73 -22.73
N THR A 319 3.27 -6.17 -23.55
CA THR A 319 4.08 -5.26 -24.34
C THR A 319 3.20 -4.36 -25.21
N ALA A 320 3.67 -3.15 -25.49
CA ALA A 320 2.96 -2.18 -26.32
C ALA A 320 2.51 -2.78 -27.68
N ALA A 321 3.27 -3.70 -28.25
CA ALA A 321 2.95 -4.41 -29.48
C ALA A 321 1.70 -5.31 -29.38
N ALA A 322 1.50 -6.01 -28.26
CA ALA A 322 0.34 -6.88 -28.04
C ALA A 322 -0.97 -6.10 -27.79
N SER A 323 -0.87 -4.86 -27.27
CA SER A 323 -2.03 -4.01 -27.01
C SER A 323 -2.73 -3.53 -28.29
N ARG A 324 -2.00 -3.33 -29.40
CA ARG A 324 -2.60 -2.90 -30.68
C ARG A 324 -3.40 -3.99 -31.39
N ALA A 325 -3.02 -5.26 -31.25
CA ALA A 325 -3.73 -6.37 -31.90
C ALA A 325 -5.15 -6.58 -31.33
N GLN A 326 -5.45 -6.07 -30.14
CA GLN A 326 -6.78 -6.13 -29.52
C GLN A 326 -7.60 -4.83 -29.66
N ASN A 327 -7.03 -3.77 -30.25
CA ASN A 327 -7.72 -2.48 -30.47
C ASN A 327 -8.72 -2.51 -31.65
N SER A 328 -9.49 -3.59 -31.80
CA SER A 328 -10.71 -3.55 -32.60
C SER A 328 -11.88 -3.27 -31.65
N LYS A 329 -12.40 -2.03 -31.71
CA LYS A 329 -13.53 -1.46 -30.94
C LYS A 329 -13.19 -0.83 -29.58
N SER A 330 -12.50 0.30 -29.58
CA SER A 330 -12.75 1.31 -28.55
C SER A 330 -14.13 1.91 -28.80
N SER A 331 -15.12 1.66 -27.96
CA SER A 331 -16.38 2.40 -28.04
C SER A 331 -16.07 3.86 -27.71
N GLY A 332 -16.31 4.78 -28.67
CA GLY A 332 -16.16 6.22 -28.49
C GLY A 332 -17.23 6.84 -27.58
N THR A 333 -17.84 6.05 -26.69
CA THR A 333 -18.91 6.48 -25.80
C THR A 333 -18.35 7.19 -24.56
N PRO A 334 -18.92 8.34 -24.17
CA PRO A 334 -18.49 9.09 -22.99
C PRO A 334 -18.82 8.40 -21.66
N LEU A 335 -19.63 7.34 -21.67
CA LEU A 335 -20.05 6.57 -20.49
C LEU A 335 -18.96 5.62 -19.99
N LEU A 336 -18.79 5.54 -18.66
CA LEU A 336 -17.91 4.55 -18.02
C LEU A 336 -18.35 3.13 -18.39
N PRO A 337 -17.41 2.17 -18.55
CA PRO A 337 -17.76 0.81 -18.90
C PRO A 337 -18.54 0.12 -17.77
N THR A 338 -19.43 -0.82 -18.09
CA THR A 338 -20.09 -1.65 -17.06
C THR A 338 -19.16 -2.75 -16.55
N VAL A 339 -19.52 -3.40 -15.43
CA VAL A 339 -18.73 -4.54 -14.93
C VAL A 339 -18.76 -5.71 -15.91
N GLU A 340 -19.88 -5.92 -16.59
CA GLU A 340 -20.03 -6.94 -17.64
C GLU A 340 -19.09 -6.65 -18.81
N GLU A 341 -19.00 -5.39 -19.25
CA GLU A 341 -18.04 -4.97 -20.28
C GLU A 341 -16.59 -5.20 -19.84
N LEU A 342 -16.26 -4.97 -18.57
CA LEU A 342 -14.94 -5.30 -18.04
C LEU A 342 -14.66 -6.81 -18.01
N GLN A 343 -15.68 -7.66 -17.82
CA GLN A 343 -15.52 -9.11 -17.92
C GLN A 343 -15.31 -9.57 -19.36
N THR A 344 -15.81 -8.83 -20.35
CA THR A 344 -15.54 -9.12 -21.76
C THR A 344 -14.11 -8.82 -22.19
N PHE A 345 -13.32 -8.14 -21.34
CA PHE A 345 -11.88 -7.98 -21.54
C PHE A 345 -11.24 -9.37 -21.57
N LYS A 346 -10.96 -9.89 -22.77
CA LYS A 346 -10.41 -11.23 -23.00
C LYS A 346 -8.99 -11.34 -22.44
N MET A 347 -8.86 -11.48 -21.13
CA MET A 347 -7.62 -11.89 -20.49
C MET A 347 -7.60 -13.41 -20.44
N ASP A 348 -6.70 -14.01 -21.20
CA ASP A 348 -6.47 -15.46 -21.13
C ASP A 348 -6.11 -15.88 -19.69
N LYS A 349 -6.63 -17.03 -19.25
CA LYS A 349 -6.43 -17.60 -17.92
C LYS A 349 -4.94 -17.69 -17.58
N ALA A 350 -4.10 -18.12 -18.53
CA ALA A 350 -2.66 -18.23 -18.31
C ALA A 350 -2.02 -16.86 -17.98
N ARG A 351 -2.54 -15.78 -18.57
CA ARG A 351 -2.08 -14.42 -18.27
C ARG A 351 -2.58 -13.95 -16.90
N ALA A 352 -3.84 -14.22 -16.58
CA ALA A 352 -4.39 -13.93 -15.26
C ALA A 352 -3.61 -14.65 -14.14
N ASP A 353 -3.23 -15.91 -14.36
CA ASP A 353 -2.44 -16.70 -13.42
C ASP A 353 -1.01 -16.15 -13.24
N ARG A 354 -0.37 -15.68 -14.33
CA ARG A 354 0.93 -14.99 -14.23
C ARG A 354 0.83 -13.71 -13.41
N THR A 355 -0.14 -12.84 -13.72
CA THR A 355 -0.37 -11.60 -12.96
C THR A 355 -0.62 -11.91 -11.48
N TRP A 356 -1.45 -12.92 -11.19
CA TRP A 356 -1.71 -13.36 -9.82
C TRP A 356 -0.44 -13.82 -9.09
N ASN A 357 0.41 -14.64 -9.72
CA ASN A 357 1.66 -15.10 -9.12
C ASN A 357 2.61 -13.93 -8.79
N ARG A 358 2.70 -12.91 -9.67
CA ARG A 358 3.48 -11.70 -9.39
C ARG A 358 2.94 -10.89 -8.20
N LEU A 359 1.62 -10.84 -8.04
CA LEU A 359 1.00 -10.20 -6.88
C LEU A 359 1.28 -10.99 -5.59
N LEU A 360 1.34 -12.32 -5.67
CA LEU A 360 1.76 -13.16 -4.54
C LEU A 360 3.23 -12.99 -4.18
N GLU A 361 4.13 -12.76 -5.15
CA GLU A 361 5.54 -12.41 -4.88
C GLU A 361 5.64 -11.11 -4.06
N THR A 362 4.84 -10.10 -4.42
CA THR A 362 4.80 -8.84 -3.65
C THR A 362 4.23 -9.06 -2.24
N THR A 363 3.21 -9.91 -2.11
CA THR A 363 2.65 -10.27 -0.80
C THR A 363 3.68 -10.99 0.06
N GLN A 364 4.45 -11.92 -0.53
CA GLN A 364 5.49 -12.63 0.20
C GLN A 364 6.60 -11.68 0.66
N PHE A 365 7.05 -10.74 -0.19
CA PHE A 365 8.00 -9.70 0.24
C PHE A 365 7.53 -8.95 1.49
N VAL A 366 6.25 -8.55 1.53
CA VAL A 366 5.67 -7.89 2.72
C VAL A 366 5.72 -8.82 3.94
N LEU A 367 5.40 -10.11 3.77
CA LEU A 367 5.45 -11.09 4.86
C LEU A 367 6.86 -11.32 5.37
N ASP A 368 7.87 -11.41 4.49
CA ASP A 368 9.27 -11.59 4.88
C ASP A 368 9.76 -10.40 5.73
N VAL A 369 9.38 -9.19 5.34
CA VAL A 369 9.66 -7.94 6.08
C VAL A 369 8.97 -7.91 7.44
N VAL A 370 7.73 -8.38 7.54
CA VAL A 370 6.93 -8.23 8.77
C VAL A 370 7.03 -9.42 9.75
N GLU A 371 7.71 -10.50 9.38
CA GLU A 371 7.66 -11.77 10.11
C GLU A 371 8.19 -11.69 11.55
N LYS A 372 9.42 -11.21 11.76
CA LYS A 372 10.07 -11.11 13.08
C LYS A 372 11.04 -9.93 13.10
N ALA A 373 11.39 -9.41 14.26
CA ALA A 373 12.29 -8.25 14.35
C ALA A 373 13.62 -8.53 13.62
N ASP A 374 14.16 -9.74 13.80
CA ASP A 374 15.39 -10.19 13.16
C ASP A 374 15.27 -10.35 11.63
N SER A 375 14.06 -10.28 11.06
CA SER A 375 13.86 -10.37 9.61
C SER A 375 14.60 -9.27 8.86
N LEU A 376 14.80 -8.10 9.46
CA LEU A 376 15.46 -6.95 8.82
C LEU A 376 16.93 -6.80 9.23
N THR A 377 17.46 -7.74 10.01
CA THR A 377 18.84 -7.70 10.50
C THR A 377 19.82 -8.12 9.41
N PRO A 378 20.82 -7.30 9.06
CA PRO A 378 21.90 -7.69 8.15
C PRO A 378 22.74 -8.84 8.69
N ALA A 379 23.42 -9.56 7.80
CA ALA A 379 24.22 -10.73 8.14
C ALA A 379 25.28 -10.43 9.22
N ARG A 380 26.00 -9.31 9.09
CA ARG A 380 27.01 -8.90 10.08
C ARG A 380 26.43 -8.66 11.47
N ILE A 381 25.29 -8.00 11.57
CA ILE A 381 24.65 -7.73 12.87
C ILE A 381 24.12 -9.03 13.49
N ALA A 382 23.53 -9.91 12.67
CA ALA A 382 23.06 -11.21 13.13
C ALA A 382 24.22 -12.09 13.68
N ALA A 383 25.39 -12.04 13.05
CA ALA A 383 26.58 -12.74 13.54
C ALA A 383 27.11 -12.18 14.86
N LEU A 384 27.08 -10.85 15.06
CA LEU A 384 27.48 -10.22 16.32
C LEU A 384 26.55 -10.61 17.49
N SER A 385 25.28 -10.87 17.21
CA SER A 385 24.30 -11.32 18.21
C SER A 385 24.32 -12.83 18.46
N ALA A 386 25.15 -13.60 17.75
CA ALA A 386 25.22 -15.05 17.91
C ALA A 386 26.01 -15.47 19.16
N PRO A 387 25.61 -16.56 19.87
CA PRO A 387 26.34 -17.05 21.04
C PRO A 387 27.78 -17.47 20.67
N GLY A 388 28.78 -16.89 21.34
CA GLY A 388 30.20 -17.23 21.16
C GLY A 388 30.95 -16.41 20.09
N ALA A 389 30.43 -15.27 19.67
CA ALA A 389 31.10 -14.40 18.70
C ALA A 389 32.33 -13.70 19.30
N ASP A 390 33.53 -14.01 18.79
CA ASP A 390 34.73 -13.21 19.00
C ASP A 390 34.66 -11.96 18.11
N THR A 391 34.77 -10.78 18.75
CA THR A 391 34.80 -9.48 18.06
C THR A 391 36.12 -9.30 17.33
N ALA A 392 36.24 -9.86 16.12
CA ALA A 392 37.37 -9.60 15.24
C ALA A 392 37.10 -8.34 14.41
N ASP A 393 37.83 -7.27 14.73
CA ASP A 393 37.88 -6.03 13.97
C ASP A 393 38.16 -6.27 12.47
N GLY A 394 37.22 -5.84 11.63
CA GLY A 394 37.42 -5.21 10.31
C GLY A 394 38.22 -5.91 9.20
N LYS A 395 38.89 -7.05 9.46
CA LYS A 395 39.75 -7.78 8.51
C LYS A 395 39.43 -9.28 8.44
N GLY A 396 38.33 -9.71 9.06
CA GLY A 396 37.84 -11.08 8.95
C GLY A 396 37.16 -11.36 7.59
N PRO A 397 36.93 -12.64 7.26
CA PRO A 397 36.11 -13.02 6.12
C PRO A 397 34.69 -12.44 6.24
N LEU A 398 34.05 -12.15 5.10
CA LEU A 398 32.67 -11.66 5.08
C LEU A 398 31.74 -12.70 5.73
N ILE A 399 30.72 -12.21 6.43
CA ILE A 399 29.72 -13.07 7.05
C ILE A 399 28.78 -13.63 5.99
N SER A 400 28.47 -14.92 6.09
CA SER A 400 27.60 -15.63 5.16
C SER A 400 26.24 -14.96 4.99
N LEU A 401 25.80 -14.81 3.75
CA LEU A 401 24.49 -14.24 3.38
C LEU A 401 23.31 -14.88 4.15
N GLU A 402 23.39 -16.18 4.41
CA GLU A 402 22.35 -16.97 5.09
C GLU A 402 22.13 -16.57 6.56
N MET A 403 23.09 -15.87 7.17
CA MET A 403 22.93 -15.35 8.53
C MET A 403 22.00 -14.13 8.58
N GLY A 404 21.81 -13.43 7.45
CA GLY A 404 20.93 -12.26 7.38
C GLY A 404 19.45 -12.64 7.40
N GLY A 405 18.61 -11.76 7.93
CA GLY A 405 17.17 -11.98 8.02
C GLY A 405 16.47 -12.05 6.66
N ASP A 406 15.40 -12.85 6.56
CA ASP A 406 14.66 -13.08 5.30
C ASP A 406 14.10 -11.79 4.68
N GLY A 407 13.63 -10.85 5.50
CA GLY A 407 13.11 -9.56 5.07
C GLY A 407 14.19 -8.64 4.51
N TRP A 408 15.37 -8.60 5.13
CA TRP A 408 16.55 -7.89 4.64
C TRP A 408 17.00 -8.45 3.30
N GLN A 409 17.18 -9.78 3.22
CA GLN A 409 17.56 -10.42 1.96
C GLN A 409 16.53 -10.16 0.86
N SER A 410 15.24 -10.21 1.18
CA SER A 410 14.16 -9.94 0.22
C SER A 410 14.14 -8.49 -0.25
N ALA A 411 14.35 -7.52 0.65
CA ALA A 411 14.46 -6.10 0.28
C ALA A 411 15.64 -5.85 -0.67
N VAL A 412 16.80 -6.44 -0.38
CA VAL A 412 17.98 -6.32 -1.23
C VAL A 412 17.78 -7.02 -2.59
N ARG A 413 17.14 -8.20 -2.62
CA ARG A 413 16.81 -8.88 -3.89
C ARG A 413 15.85 -8.06 -4.75
N VAL A 414 14.85 -7.41 -4.14
CA VAL A 414 13.95 -6.49 -4.86
C VAL A 414 14.71 -5.26 -5.38
N ARG A 415 15.65 -4.71 -4.60
CA ARG A 415 16.57 -3.64 -5.06
C ARG A 415 17.35 -4.07 -6.30
N LEU A 416 17.93 -5.27 -6.30
CA LEU A 416 18.66 -5.82 -7.46
C LEU A 416 17.74 -6.15 -8.64
N LEU A 417 16.49 -6.59 -8.40
CA LEU A 417 15.48 -6.76 -9.44
C LEU A 417 15.19 -5.43 -10.14
N HIS A 418 14.99 -4.35 -9.38
CA HIS A 418 14.78 -3.01 -9.94
C HIS A 418 15.98 -2.55 -10.79
N THR A 419 17.20 -2.81 -10.33
CA THR A 419 18.43 -2.54 -11.08
C THR A 419 18.51 -3.33 -12.39
N ASN A 420 18.18 -4.63 -12.36
CA ASN A 420 18.08 -5.45 -13.58
C ASN A 420 17.03 -4.92 -14.55
N VAL A 421 15.85 -4.52 -14.05
CA VAL A 421 14.80 -3.89 -14.88
C VAL A 421 15.30 -2.60 -15.51
N ARG A 422 15.92 -1.72 -14.73
CA ARG A 422 16.46 -0.44 -15.20
C ARG A 422 17.46 -0.64 -16.33
N ARG A 423 18.45 -1.50 -16.12
CA ARG A 423 19.48 -1.81 -17.11
C ARG A 423 18.89 -2.42 -18.38
N ARG A 424 17.92 -3.34 -18.24
CA ARG A 424 17.23 -3.93 -19.40
C ARG A 424 16.50 -2.87 -20.23
N VAL A 425 15.76 -1.96 -19.59
CA VAL A 425 15.03 -0.90 -20.29
C VAL A 425 16.01 0.05 -20.99
N LEU A 426 17.10 0.44 -20.32
CA LEU A 426 18.12 1.30 -20.93
C LEU A 426 18.79 0.64 -22.15
N LYS A 427 19.16 -0.64 -22.06
CA LYS A 427 19.69 -1.42 -23.21
C LYS A 427 18.70 -1.46 -24.38
N LEU A 428 17.39 -1.52 -24.12
CA LEU A 428 16.36 -1.45 -25.17
C LEU A 428 16.30 -0.05 -25.83
N VAL A 429 16.39 1.01 -25.02
CA VAL A 429 16.44 2.40 -25.51
C VAL A 429 17.67 2.64 -26.37
N GLU A 430 18.84 2.14 -25.96
CA GLU A 430 20.09 2.24 -26.73
C GLU A 430 20.01 1.50 -28.06
N ARG A 431 19.46 0.27 -28.08
CA ARG A 431 19.26 -0.48 -29.32
C ARG A 431 18.34 0.23 -30.31
N ASP A 432 17.31 0.90 -29.81
CA ASP A 432 16.37 1.67 -30.62
C ASP A 432 17.05 2.92 -31.22
N ARG A 433 17.78 3.68 -30.39
CA ARG A 433 18.58 4.84 -30.83
C ARG A 433 19.60 4.47 -31.91
N ASN A 434 20.17 3.28 -31.84
CA ASN A 434 21.16 2.79 -32.80
C ASN A 434 20.54 2.17 -34.07
N GLY A 435 19.21 2.23 -34.26
CA GLY A 435 18.54 1.75 -35.47
C GLY A 435 18.43 0.23 -35.61
N PHE A 436 18.78 -0.54 -34.57
CA PHE A 436 18.74 -2.01 -34.58
C PHE A 436 17.38 -2.60 -34.17
N SER A 437 16.39 -1.76 -33.89
CA SER A 437 15.05 -2.14 -33.44
C SER A 437 14.09 -2.26 -34.63
N GLY A 438 13.89 -3.48 -35.14
CA GLY A 438 12.74 -3.80 -36.02
C GLY A 438 11.40 -3.86 -35.26
N THR A 439 11.40 -3.56 -33.96
CA THR A 439 10.25 -3.66 -33.06
C THR A 439 9.40 -2.38 -33.11
N LYS A 440 8.21 -2.47 -33.73
CA LYS A 440 7.14 -1.44 -33.75
C LYS A 440 6.48 -1.17 -32.38
N GLY A 441 7.23 -1.21 -31.28
CA GLY A 441 6.76 -0.94 -29.92
C GLY A 441 6.96 0.53 -29.51
N GLU A 442 6.17 1.04 -28.58
CA GLU A 442 6.41 2.35 -27.94
C GLU A 442 7.60 2.20 -26.98
N VAL A 443 8.76 2.74 -27.37
CA VAL A 443 10.00 2.70 -26.58
C VAL A 443 9.91 3.67 -25.41
N TYR A 444 10.60 3.36 -24.31
CA TYR A 444 10.60 4.20 -23.12
C TYR A 444 11.26 5.56 -23.37
N ASP A 445 10.53 6.63 -23.07
CA ASP A 445 10.99 8.00 -23.19
C ASP A 445 11.78 8.42 -21.93
N VAL A 446 13.10 8.38 -22.03
CA VAL A 446 14.02 8.75 -20.94
C VAL A 446 14.03 10.27 -20.71
N ASP A 447 13.80 11.09 -21.74
CA ASP A 447 13.86 12.54 -21.60
C ASP A 447 12.65 13.04 -20.80
N LYS A 448 11.48 12.45 -21.03
CA LYS A 448 10.25 12.75 -20.27
C LYS A 448 10.24 12.10 -18.89
N ASN A 449 10.61 10.83 -18.79
CA ASN A 449 10.40 10.02 -17.59
C ASN A 449 11.67 9.82 -16.75
N GLY A 450 12.82 10.31 -17.19
CA GLY A 450 14.11 10.10 -16.52
C GLY A 450 14.57 8.65 -16.53
N ILE A 451 15.53 8.36 -15.65
CA ILE A 451 16.09 7.01 -15.50
C ILE A 451 14.97 6.05 -15.04
N PRO A 452 14.83 4.85 -15.64
CA PRO A 452 13.86 3.85 -15.18
C PRO A 452 14.01 3.52 -13.69
N ILE A 453 12.90 3.46 -12.95
CA ILE A 453 12.88 3.16 -11.50
C ILE A 453 13.86 4.08 -10.75
N ASN A 454 13.69 5.38 -10.93
CA ASN A 454 14.48 6.41 -10.27
C ASN A 454 13.99 6.64 -8.82
N GLN A 455 14.68 7.49 -8.07
CA GLN A 455 14.35 7.84 -6.69
C GLN A 455 12.91 8.42 -6.53
N GLU A 456 12.33 9.05 -7.55
CA GLU A 456 10.94 9.54 -7.50
C GLU A 456 9.95 8.37 -7.51
N ASP A 457 10.14 7.42 -8.44
CA ASP A 457 9.31 6.22 -8.56
C ASP A 457 9.42 5.37 -7.28
N MET A 458 10.63 5.24 -6.74
CA MET A 458 10.89 4.54 -5.47
C MET A 458 10.22 5.23 -4.29
N LEU A 459 10.29 6.57 -4.20
CA LEU A 459 9.63 7.34 -3.15
C LEU A 459 8.12 7.17 -3.18
N GLY A 460 7.49 7.30 -4.36
CA GLY A 460 6.05 7.09 -4.53
C GLY A 460 5.64 5.66 -4.18
N THR A 461 6.44 4.67 -4.58
CA THR A 461 6.22 3.26 -4.25
C THR A 461 6.32 3.02 -2.75
N LEU A 462 7.33 3.57 -2.07
CA LEU A 462 7.47 3.45 -0.62
C LEU A 462 6.29 4.08 0.12
N CYS A 463 5.80 5.25 -0.32
CA CYS A 463 4.58 5.84 0.23
C CYS A 463 3.36 4.90 0.10
N ALA A 464 3.27 4.15 -1.00
CA ALA A 464 2.20 3.19 -1.23
C ALA A 464 2.25 1.97 -0.28
N PHE A 465 3.41 1.61 0.26
CA PHE A 465 3.54 0.57 1.29
C PHE A 465 3.49 1.11 2.72
N ALA A 466 3.94 2.34 2.95
CA ALA A 466 4.08 2.92 4.27
C ALA A 466 2.86 3.75 4.72
N SER A 467 2.61 4.89 4.06
CA SER A 467 1.56 5.84 4.47
C SER A 467 0.18 5.44 3.95
N ALA A 468 0.10 4.90 2.73
CA ALA A 468 -1.18 4.55 2.12
C ALA A 468 -2.01 3.53 2.94
N PRO A 469 -1.43 2.42 3.48
CA PRO A 469 -2.16 1.54 4.40
C PRO A 469 -2.76 2.30 5.57
N LEU A 470 -1.98 3.13 6.27
CA LEU A 470 -2.45 3.87 7.44
C LEU A 470 -3.54 4.89 7.10
N ALA A 471 -3.40 5.60 5.98
CA ALA A 471 -4.41 6.58 5.55
C ALA A 471 -5.72 5.90 5.13
N MET A 472 -5.64 4.79 4.39
CA MET A 472 -6.82 4.09 3.90
C MET A 472 -7.49 3.22 4.97
N LEU A 473 -6.76 2.74 5.98
CA LEU A 473 -7.36 2.16 7.19
C LEU A 473 -8.41 3.10 7.80
N GLN A 474 -8.16 4.40 7.78
CA GLN A 474 -9.13 5.37 8.33
C GLN A 474 -10.31 5.61 7.40
N ARG A 475 -10.10 5.50 6.09
CA ARG A 475 -11.19 5.55 5.10
C ARG A 475 -12.14 4.37 5.23
N ILE A 476 -11.63 3.21 5.64
CA ILE A 476 -12.43 2.04 6.00
C ILE A 476 -12.84 2.02 7.48
N GLY A 477 -12.66 3.10 8.24
CA GLY A 477 -13.16 3.23 9.62
C GLY A 477 -12.27 2.67 10.74
N VAL A 478 -11.06 2.21 10.44
CA VAL A 478 -10.05 1.73 11.41
C VAL A 478 -9.06 2.85 11.75
N ARG A 479 -8.75 3.05 13.04
CA ARG A 479 -7.83 4.11 13.48
C ARG A 479 -6.64 3.54 14.25
N PRO A 480 -5.47 3.44 13.59
CA PRO A 480 -4.22 3.27 14.30
C PRO A 480 -3.95 4.48 15.20
N SER A 481 -3.43 4.23 16.40
CA SER A 481 -2.94 5.24 17.33
C SER A 481 -1.75 6.01 16.76
N ALA A 482 -1.43 7.17 17.33
CA ALA A 482 -0.27 7.96 16.90
C ALA A 482 1.04 7.16 16.98
N GLN A 483 1.19 6.34 18.03
CA GLN A 483 2.36 5.48 18.22
C GLN A 483 2.42 4.36 17.16
N GLU A 484 1.30 3.68 16.88
CA GLU A 484 1.24 2.65 15.84
C GLU A 484 1.57 3.23 14.45
N ARG A 485 1.11 4.45 14.15
CA ARG A 485 1.49 5.15 12.91
C ARG A 485 3.00 5.45 12.87
N LYS A 486 3.57 5.95 13.98
CA LYS A 486 5.00 6.24 14.09
C LYS A 486 5.84 4.98 13.87
N ASP A 487 5.52 3.89 14.56
CA ASP A 487 6.26 2.63 14.48
C ASP A 487 6.13 1.96 13.09
N TYR A 488 4.95 1.99 12.47
CA TYR A 488 4.76 1.44 11.11
C TYR A 488 5.53 2.25 10.05
N ILE A 489 5.56 3.58 10.17
CA ILE A 489 6.36 4.42 9.28
C ILE A 489 7.86 4.21 9.50
N ALA A 490 8.31 4.06 10.75
CA ALA A 490 9.69 3.74 11.06
C ALA A 490 10.14 2.40 10.47
N LEU A 491 9.29 1.37 10.55
CA LEU A 491 9.51 0.06 9.91
C LEU A 491 9.77 0.22 8.40
N TRP A 492 8.87 0.90 7.69
CA TRP A 492 9.02 1.08 6.25
C TRP A 492 10.13 2.05 5.86
N ARG A 493 10.47 3.03 6.71
CA ARG A 493 11.66 3.87 6.52
C ARG A 493 12.94 3.02 6.54
N HIS A 494 13.04 2.09 7.50
CA HIS A 494 14.13 1.11 7.58
C HIS A 494 14.20 0.22 6.32
N VAL A 495 13.05 -0.29 5.84
CA VAL A 495 12.98 -1.05 4.59
C VAL A 495 13.40 -0.20 3.38
N GLY A 496 12.99 1.07 3.35
CA GLY A 496 13.32 2.02 2.29
C GLY A 496 14.83 2.19 2.07
N PHE A 497 15.62 2.15 3.14
CA PHE A 497 17.08 2.19 3.05
C PHE A 497 17.62 0.97 2.31
N TYR A 498 17.22 -0.25 2.69
CA TYR A 498 17.67 -1.47 2.01
C TYR A 498 17.13 -1.59 0.58
N MET A 499 16.02 -0.93 0.26
CA MET A 499 15.51 -0.79 -1.10
C MET A 499 16.28 0.23 -1.96
N GLY A 500 17.25 0.95 -1.38
CA GLY A 500 18.13 1.89 -2.10
C GLY A 500 17.63 3.33 -2.17
N ILE A 501 16.71 3.74 -1.30
CA ILE A 501 16.28 5.15 -1.22
C ILE A 501 17.30 5.96 -0.42
N GLU A 502 17.63 7.16 -0.91
CA GLU A 502 18.62 8.03 -0.30
C GLU A 502 18.33 8.32 1.19
N PRO A 503 19.29 8.13 2.12
CA PRO A 503 19.09 8.35 3.56
C PRO A 503 18.58 9.75 3.90
N ALA A 504 19.09 10.77 3.21
CA ALA A 504 18.67 12.15 3.40
C ALA A 504 17.20 12.37 3.00
N LEU A 505 16.75 11.68 1.94
CA LEU A 505 15.36 11.72 1.50
C LEU A 505 14.46 10.96 2.49
N LEU A 506 14.90 9.81 3.01
CA LEU A 506 14.18 9.06 4.05
C LEU A 506 13.99 9.87 5.34
N ARG A 507 15.06 10.53 5.82
CA ARG A 507 15.01 11.44 6.98
C ARG A 507 13.96 12.54 6.82
N ARG A 508 13.82 13.10 5.61
CA ARG A 508 12.83 14.16 5.32
C ARG A 508 11.42 13.59 5.13
N ALA A 509 11.29 12.63 4.22
CA ALA A 509 10.01 12.15 3.73
C ALA A 509 9.27 11.27 4.75
N PHE A 510 10.01 10.55 5.59
CA PHE A 510 9.46 9.61 6.57
C PHE A 510 9.95 9.93 7.99
N ALA A 511 10.28 11.20 8.29
CA ALA A 511 10.69 11.64 9.63
C ALA A 511 9.73 11.15 10.73
N ASP A 512 8.44 11.33 10.46
CA ASP A 512 7.31 10.88 11.27
C ASP A 512 6.12 10.54 10.36
N ALA A 513 5.00 10.15 10.98
CA ALA A 513 3.79 9.80 10.23
C ALA A 513 3.20 10.96 9.41
N GLN A 514 3.30 12.20 9.89
CA GLN A 514 2.75 13.35 9.17
C GLN A 514 3.63 13.71 7.96
N GLY A 515 4.96 13.63 8.09
CA GLY A 515 5.89 13.79 6.98
C GLY A 515 5.64 12.75 5.88
N ALA A 516 5.42 11.49 6.28
CA ALA A 516 5.10 10.41 5.33
C ALA A 516 3.77 10.66 4.61
N ASP A 517 2.76 11.17 5.32
CA ASP A 517 1.46 11.52 4.75
C ASP A 517 1.55 12.68 3.75
N ARG A 518 2.33 13.73 4.05
CA ARG A 518 2.59 14.84 3.11
C ARG A 518 3.32 14.35 1.88
N THR A 519 4.33 13.51 2.07
CA THR A 519 5.09 12.90 0.99
C THR A 519 4.18 12.07 0.09
N MET A 520 3.31 11.23 0.65
CA MET A 520 2.34 10.45 -0.12
C MET A 520 1.41 11.35 -0.94
N TRP A 521 0.86 12.41 -0.34
CA TRP A 521 -0.02 13.30 -1.08
C TRP A 521 0.71 14.06 -2.20
N CYS A 522 1.91 14.59 -1.93
CA CYS A 522 2.71 15.30 -2.93
C CYS A 522 3.13 14.38 -4.09
N THR A 523 3.50 13.13 -3.78
CA THR A 523 3.85 12.13 -4.81
C THR A 523 2.64 11.73 -5.64
N VAL A 524 1.46 11.52 -5.04
CA VAL A 524 0.22 11.26 -5.81
C VAL A 524 -0.13 12.44 -6.70
N LEU A 525 -0.11 13.66 -6.17
CA LEU A 525 -0.35 14.88 -6.94
C LEU A 525 0.58 14.95 -8.16
N HIS A 526 1.87 14.72 -7.96
CA HIS A 526 2.87 14.83 -9.02
C HIS A 526 2.81 13.69 -10.04
N LEU A 527 2.74 12.43 -9.59
CA LEU A 527 2.75 11.24 -10.45
C LEU A 527 1.49 11.13 -11.31
N PHE A 528 0.35 11.66 -10.85
CA PHE A 528 -0.91 11.64 -11.60
C PHE A 528 -1.23 12.98 -12.30
N SER A 529 -0.38 14.00 -12.19
CA SER A 529 -0.57 15.32 -12.82
C SER A 529 -0.80 15.27 -14.34
N GLN A 530 -0.13 14.35 -15.06
CA GLN A 530 -0.27 14.23 -16.52
C GLN A 530 -1.70 13.84 -16.94
N VAL A 531 -2.42 13.11 -16.10
CA VAL A 531 -3.82 12.71 -16.36
C VAL A 531 -4.72 13.94 -16.30
N GLU A 532 -4.46 14.82 -15.32
CA GLU A 532 -5.20 16.08 -15.19
C GLU A 532 -4.96 17.03 -16.37
N VAL A 533 -3.75 17.04 -16.96
CA VAL A 533 -3.43 17.89 -18.12
C VAL A 533 -4.12 17.39 -19.41
N LEU A 534 -4.27 16.08 -19.59
CA LEU A 534 -4.96 15.49 -20.73
C LEU A 534 -6.45 15.89 -20.82
N GLU A 535 -7.06 16.36 -19.73
CA GLU A 535 -8.43 16.92 -19.74
C GLU A 535 -8.59 18.15 -20.65
N LYS A 536 -7.51 18.91 -20.92
CA LYS A 536 -7.61 20.19 -21.66
C LYS A 536 -7.78 20.03 -23.18
N ASN A 537 -7.39 18.88 -23.75
CA ASN A 537 -7.24 18.72 -25.20
C ASN A 537 -8.29 17.81 -25.87
N ALA A 538 -9.21 17.22 -25.11
CA ALA A 538 -10.23 16.33 -25.66
C ALA A 538 -11.60 17.02 -25.73
N PHE A 539 -12.16 17.12 -26.94
CA PHE A 539 -13.54 17.55 -27.20
C PHE A 539 -14.55 16.69 -26.41
N GLY A 540 -14.84 17.06 -25.16
CA GLY A 540 -15.90 16.45 -24.34
C GLY A 540 -15.68 14.99 -23.88
N LEU A 541 -14.60 14.31 -24.29
CA LEU A 541 -14.27 12.95 -23.82
C LEU A 541 -13.32 13.00 -22.62
N GLN A 542 -13.71 12.35 -21.52
CA GLN A 542 -12.87 12.19 -20.33
C GLN A 542 -11.62 11.35 -20.67
N PRO A 543 -10.39 11.80 -20.36
CA PRO A 543 -9.18 11.00 -20.55
C PRO A 543 -9.24 9.73 -19.70
N ARG A 544 -9.06 8.56 -20.32
CA ARG A 544 -9.00 7.29 -19.61
C ARG A 544 -7.56 6.81 -19.48
N MET A 545 -7.15 6.51 -18.26
CA MET A 545 -5.88 5.89 -17.97
C MET A 545 -5.91 4.42 -18.39
N GLN A 546 -5.04 4.04 -19.31
CA GLN A 546 -4.82 2.63 -19.68
C GLN A 546 -3.70 2.04 -18.80
N GLY A 547 -4.02 1.78 -17.54
CA GLY A 547 -3.12 1.16 -16.56
C GLY A 547 -3.42 -0.31 -16.28
N PRO A 548 -2.56 -1.00 -15.50
CA PRO A 548 -2.79 -2.39 -15.08
C PRO A 548 -3.96 -2.59 -14.12
N THR A 549 -4.64 -1.54 -13.66
CA THR A 549 -5.69 -1.60 -12.63
C THR A 549 -6.74 -2.67 -12.94
N ILE A 550 -7.46 -2.55 -14.05
CA ILE A 550 -8.52 -3.50 -14.43
C ILE A 550 -7.95 -4.93 -14.60
N PRO A 551 -6.86 -5.16 -15.37
CA PRO A 551 -6.22 -6.47 -15.46
C PRO A 551 -5.85 -7.08 -14.11
N VAL A 552 -5.33 -6.28 -13.17
CA VAL A 552 -4.99 -6.72 -11.80
C VAL A 552 -6.25 -7.15 -11.06
N LEU A 553 -7.33 -6.36 -11.11
CA LEU A 553 -8.59 -6.71 -10.44
C LEU A 553 -9.23 -7.97 -11.04
N ILE A 554 -9.19 -8.15 -12.37
CA ILE A 554 -9.65 -9.38 -13.04
C ILE A 554 -8.77 -10.56 -12.61
N ALA A 555 -7.45 -10.38 -12.52
CA ALA A 555 -6.55 -11.45 -12.10
C ALA A 555 -6.80 -11.90 -10.67
N CYS A 556 -7.28 -11.03 -9.77
CA CYS A 556 -7.61 -11.37 -8.38
C CYS A 556 -9.02 -11.95 -8.19
N ALA A 557 -9.95 -11.61 -9.08
CA ALA A 557 -11.36 -11.98 -8.93
C ALA A 557 -11.56 -13.50 -8.88
N ASP A 558 -12.56 -13.90 -8.07
CA ASP A 558 -13.05 -15.28 -7.95
C ASP A 558 -11.99 -16.32 -7.54
N ARG A 559 -10.90 -15.86 -6.89
CA ARG A 559 -9.85 -16.73 -6.33
C ARG A 559 -10.03 -17.05 -4.84
N PRO A 560 -9.49 -18.18 -4.36
CA PRO A 560 -9.43 -18.50 -2.94
C PRO A 560 -8.70 -17.42 -2.11
N PRO A 561 -8.99 -17.29 -0.81
CA PRO A 561 -9.90 -18.13 -0.01
C PRO A 561 -11.37 -17.67 -0.02
N PHE A 562 -11.66 -16.46 -0.47
CA PHE A 562 -13.00 -15.86 -0.34
C PHE A 562 -13.81 -15.82 -1.64
N HIS A 563 -13.21 -16.12 -2.79
CA HIS A 563 -13.86 -16.04 -4.11
C HIS A 563 -14.61 -14.71 -4.29
N THR A 564 -13.91 -13.61 -4.03
CA THR A 564 -14.48 -12.26 -4.12
C THR A 564 -14.72 -11.91 -5.59
N PRO A 565 -15.96 -11.57 -6.00
CA PRO A 565 -16.26 -11.31 -7.40
C PRO A 565 -15.63 -10.00 -7.88
N LEU A 566 -15.41 -9.88 -9.20
CA LEU A 566 -14.84 -8.67 -9.80
C LEU A 566 -15.61 -7.39 -9.40
N SER A 567 -16.94 -7.44 -9.35
CA SER A 567 -17.77 -6.30 -8.93
C SER A 567 -17.44 -5.80 -7.51
N ALA A 568 -17.03 -6.69 -6.61
CA ALA A 568 -16.60 -6.31 -5.27
C ALA A 568 -15.19 -5.69 -5.28
N HIS A 569 -14.26 -6.25 -6.05
CA HIS A 569 -12.92 -5.67 -6.24
C HIS A 569 -12.99 -4.25 -6.84
N VAL A 570 -13.86 -4.03 -7.83
CA VAL A 570 -14.10 -2.70 -8.42
C VAL A 570 -14.70 -1.75 -7.39
N ALA A 571 -15.72 -2.18 -6.64
CA ALA A 571 -16.35 -1.37 -5.60
C ALA A 571 -15.35 -0.92 -4.52
N ILE A 572 -14.53 -1.85 -4.02
CA ILE A 572 -13.51 -1.59 -3.00
C ILE A 572 -12.44 -0.63 -3.55
N SER A 573 -11.92 -0.88 -4.76
CA SER A 573 -10.92 0.01 -5.39
C SER A 573 -11.46 1.42 -5.56
N ARG A 574 -12.66 1.55 -6.13
CA ARG A 574 -13.31 2.84 -6.37
C ARG A 574 -13.53 3.61 -5.08
N ARG A 575 -13.90 2.90 -4.00
CA ARG A 575 -14.04 3.50 -2.68
C ARG A 575 -12.72 4.00 -2.12
N LEU A 576 -11.63 3.24 -2.24
CA LEU A 576 -10.34 3.61 -1.68
C LEU A 576 -9.64 4.72 -2.48
N LEU A 577 -9.77 4.70 -3.80
CA LEU A 577 -9.15 5.67 -4.71
C LEU A 577 -9.85 7.03 -4.69
N GLY A 578 -11.15 7.05 -4.42
CA GLY A 578 -11.97 8.25 -4.60
C GLY A 578 -12.54 8.32 -6.02
N LYS A 579 -13.53 9.19 -6.19
CA LYS A 579 -14.32 9.27 -7.42
C LYS A 579 -13.46 9.73 -8.60
N SER A 580 -12.71 10.81 -8.44
CA SER A 580 -11.94 11.44 -9.52
C SER A 580 -10.87 10.51 -10.08
N LEU A 581 -10.10 9.86 -9.20
CA LEU A 581 -9.09 8.89 -9.62
C LEU A 581 -9.72 7.62 -10.19
N ALA A 582 -10.78 7.09 -9.58
CA ALA A 582 -11.46 5.90 -10.10
C ALA A 582 -12.15 6.12 -11.46
N ASP A 583 -12.72 7.31 -11.70
CA ASP A 583 -13.29 7.70 -13.00
C ASP A 583 -12.18 7.78 -14.06
N SER A 584 -11.04 8.38 -13.71
CA SER A 584 -9.87 8.44 -14.59
C SER A 584 -9.35 7.04 -14.96
N LEU A 585 -9.49 6.07 -14.04
CA LEU A 585 -9.13 4.66 -14.24
C LEU A 585 -10.23 3.81 -14.90
N ALA A 586 -11.32 4.44 -15.33
CA ALA A 586 -12.47 3.78 -15.96
C ALA A 586 -13.11 2.68 -15.08
N LEU A 587 -13.07 2.83 -13.75
CA LEU A 587 -13.73 1.89 -12.83
C LEU A 587 -15.23 2.21 -12.75
N PRO A 588 -16.14 1.28 -13.08
CA PRO A 588 -17.58 1.50 -13.01
C PRO A 588 -18.06 1.88 -11.60
N ALA A 589 -19.13 2.67 -11.53
CA ALA A 589 -19.91 2.79 -10.30
C ALA A 589 -20.61 1.45 -10.01
N SER A 590 -20.69 1.09 -8.72
CA SER A 590 -21.35 -0.14 -8.32
C SER A 590 -22.85 0.07 -8.11
N CYS A 591 -23.65 -1.00 -8.27
CA CYS A 591 -25.05 -0.96 -7.91
C CYS A 591 -25.24 -0.82 -6.39
N ALA A 592 -26.40 -0.32 -5.97
CA ALA A 592 -26.65 -0.01 -4.56
C ALA A 592 -26.50 -1.23 -3.65
N ARG A 593 -27.00 -2.38 -4.10
CA ARG A 593 -26.83 -3.66 -3.40
C ARG A 593 -25.37 -4.05 -3.22
N ARG A 594 -24.51 -3.81 -4.22
CA ARG A 594 -23.08 -4.12 -4.12
C ARG A 594 -22.39 -3.20 -3.13
N GLU A 595 -22.73 -1.91 -3.10
CA GLU A 595 -22.18 -0.99 -2.10
C GLU A 595 -22.49 -1.44 -0.67
N VAL A 596 -23.74 -1.84 -0.38
CA VAL A 596 -24.15 -2.38 0.93
C VAL A 596 -23.38 -3.65 1.29
N LEU A 597 -23.18 -4.57 0.33
CA LEU A 597 -22.41 -5.79 0.56
C LEU A 597 -20.93 -5.48 0.84
N SER A 598 -20.33 -4.53 0.11
CA SER A 598 -18.96 -4.09 0.35
C SER A 598 -18.81 -3.40 1.72
N ASP A 599 -19.78 -2.57 2.13
CA ASP A 599 -19.82 -1.99 3.48
C ASP A 599 -19.90 -3.07 4.56
N THR A 600 -20.76 -4.06 4.35
CA THR A 600 -20.92 -5.18 5.28
C THR A 600 -19.62 -5.97 5.41
N ALA A 601 -18.90 -6.19 4.31
CA ALA A 601 -17.61 -6.86 4.31
C ALA A 601 -16.54 -6.05 5.06
N LEU A 602 -16.42 -4.76 4.80
CA LEU A 602 -15.47 -3.88 5.50
C LEU A 602 -15.80 -3.75 6.99
N LEU A 603 -17.09 -3.66 7.35
CA LEU A 603 -17.53 -3.68 8.74
C LEU A 603 -17.14 -5.00 9.42
N GLY A 604 -17.31 -6.13 8.73
CA GLY A 604 -16.84 -7.44 9.19
C GLY A 604 -15.34 -7.46 9.49
N MET A 605 -14.52 -6.73 8.73
CA MET A 605 -13.09 -6.59 9.02
C MET A 605 -12.79 -5.67 10.21
N GLN A 606 -13.65 -4.67 10.48
CA GLN A 606 -13.51 -3.77 11.62
C GLN A 606 -13.88 -4.43 12.96
N VAL A 607 -14.90 -5.29 12.97
CA VAL A 607 -15.45 -5.88 14.22
C VAL A 607 -14.37 -6.52 15.11
N PRO A 608 -13.46 -7.39 14.61
CA PRO A 608 -12.40 -7.97 15.43
C PRO A 608 -11.43 -6.92 16.01
N ILE A 609 -11.20 -5.84 15.28
CA ILE A 609 -10.30 -4.75 15.71
C ILE A 609 -10.97 -3.93 16.82
N LEU A 610 -12.22 -3.53 16.61
CA LEU A 610 -13.01 -2.80 17.61
C LEU A 610 -13.22 -3.66 18.86
N PHE A 611 -13.47 -4.96 18.69
CA PHE A 611 -13.56 -5.90 19.80
C PHE A 611 -12.27 -5.92 20.64
N GLY A 612 -11.10 -5.91 20.01
CA GLY A 612 -9.81 -5.80 20.71
C GLY A 612 -9.68 -4.52 21.53
N TYR A 613 -10.23 -3.40 21.04
CA TYR A 613 -10.22 -2.12 21.75
C TYR A 613 -11.17 -2.08 22.95
N PHE A 614 -12.41 -2.56 22.79
CA PHE A 614 -13.45 -2.48 23.84
C PHE A 614 -13.39 -3.62 24.86
N TYR A 615 -12.85 -4.78 24.48
CA TYR A 615 -12.71 -5.94 25.35
C TYR A 615 -11.23 -6.37 25.46
N PRO A 616 -10.35 -5.55 26.08
CA PRO A 616 -8.92 -5.79 26.17
C PRO A 616 -8.61 -6.87 27.23
N ARG A 617 -9.15 -8.08 27.08
CA ARG A 617 -8.52 -9.25 27.69
C ARG A 617 -7.28 -9.55 26.86
N GLN A 618 -6.12 -9.05 27.30
CA GLN A 618 -4.81 -9.17 26.63
C GLN A 618 -4.58 -10.56 26.01
N ARG A 619 -5.08 -11.62 26.65
CA ARG A 619 -5.00 -13.00 26.18
C ARG A 619 -5.64 -13.25 24.80
N ARG A 620 -6.79 -12.65 24.48
CA ARG A 620 -7.53 -12.92 23.22
C ARG A 620 -6.95 -12.18 22.03
N GLU A 621 -6.58 -10.91 22.23
CA GLU A 621 -5.90 -10.15 21.18
C GLU A 621 -4.51 -10.72 20.90
N LYS A 622 -3.74 -11.04 21.96
CA LYS A 622 -2.45 -11.73 21.82
C LYS A 622 -2.62 -13.05 21.07
N ARG A 623 -3.63 -13.86 21.42
CA ARG A 623 -3.93 -15.10 20.70
C ARG A 623 -4.31 -14.86 19.23
N ARG A 624 -5.07 -13.80 18.92
CA ARG A 624 -5.37 -13.42 17.52
C ARG A 624 -4.07 -13.13 16.76
N LEU A 625 -3.16 -12.33 17.32
CA LEU A 625 -1.89 -12.00 16.68
C LEU A 625 -1.00 -13.24 16.51
N GLU A 626 -0.94 -14.12 17.51
CA GLU A 626 -0.24 -15.42 17.45
C GLU A 626 -0.76 -16.33 16.34
N LEU A 627 -2.08 -16.35 16.11
CA LEU A 627 -2.71 -17.16 15.06
C LEU A 627 -2.61 -16.51 13.68
N ALA A 628 -2.59 -15.18 13.58
CA ALA A 628 -2.55 -14.45 12.31
C ALA A 628 -1.24 -14.65 11.54
N ARG A 629 -0.11 -14.70 12.26
CA ARG A 629 1.23 -14.88 11.70
C ARG A 629 1.38 -16.18 10.88
N PRO A 630 1.14 -17.38 11.43
CA PRO A 630 1.29 -18.64 10.70
C PRO A 630 0.18 -18.90 9.67
N LEU A 631 -0.98 -18.23 9.78
CA LEU A 631 -2.11 -18.40 8.84
C LEU A 631 -2.05 -17.46 7.63
N SER A 632 -1.12 -16.52 7.61
CA SER A 632 -0.93 -15.63 6.46
C SER A 632 -0.51 -16.47 5.24
N PRO A 633 -1.19 -16.33 4.07
CA PRO A 633 -0.88 -17.15 2.91
C PRO A 633 0.56 -16.93 2.46
N ARG A 634 1.43 -17.92 2.65
CA ARG A 634 2.82 -17.86 2.16
C ARG A 634 2.91 -18.51 0.81
N ASN A 635 3.61 -17.86 -0.11
CA ASN A 635 4.06 -18.49 -1.33
C ASN A 635 5.53 -18.82 -1.17
N LYS A 636 5.83 -20.02 -0.65
CA LYS A 636 7.20 -20.50 -0.40
C LYS A 636 8.03 -20.71 -1.68
N ARG A 637 7.41 -20.54 -2.86
CA ARG A 637 8.09 -20.45 -4.16
C ARG A 637 8.10 -19.00 -4.63
N THR A 638 8.73 -18.10 -3.88
CA THR A 638 9.03 -16.77 -4.40
C THR A 638 10.10 -16.87 -5.46
N ARG A 639 9.68 -16.74 -6.71
CA ARG A 639 10.57 -16.59 -7.84
C ARG A 639 10.36 -15.19 -8.40
N PHE A 640 11.16 -14.22 -7.95
CA PHE A 640 11.22 -12.92 -8.63
C PHE A 640 11.91 -13.14 -9.99
N GLU A 641 11.12 -13.61 -10.95
CA GLU A 641 11.55 -13.98 -12.30
C GLU A 641 11.20 -12.84 -13.26
N MET A 642 12.09 -12.55 -14.20
CA MET A 642 11.77 -11.73 -15.37
C MET A 642 11.63 -12.61 -16.63
N PRO A 643 10.64 -12.38 -17.51
CA PRO A 643 10.53 -13.11 -18.77
C PRO A 643 11.76 -12.87 -19.67
N SER A 644 12.34 -13.92 -20.25
CA SER A 644 13.49 -13.82 -21.16
C SER A 644 13.14 -13.09 -22.47
N SER A 645 14.15 -12.47 -23.11
CA SER A 645 13.98 -11.67 -24.34
C SER A 645 13.55 -12.47 -25.56
N GLU A 646 13.75 -13.80 -25.56
CA GLU A 646 13.54 -14.64 -26.76
C GLU A 646 12.09 -15.10 -26.95
N GLN A 647 11.21 -14.92 -25.96
CA GLN A 647 9.80 -15.35 -26.08
C GLN A 647 8.93 -14.44 -26.96
N VAL A 648 9.45 -13.34 -27.51
CA VAL A 648 8.62 -12.33 -28.20
C VAL A 648 8.37 -12.66 -29.68
N HIS A 649 9.06 -13.65 -30.25
CA HIS A 649 8.82 -14.11 -31.62
C HIS A 649 8.75 -15.64 -31.71
N LYS A 650 7.61 -16.24 -31.35
CA LYS A 650 7.21 -17.53 -31.92
C LYS A 650 5.69 -17.61 -32.06
N VAL A 651 5.24 -17.50 -33.30
CA VAL A 651 3.97 -18.08 -33.77
C VAL A 651 4.13 -19.61 -33.70
N GLN A 652 3.03 -20.29 -33.38
CA GLN A 652 2.86 -21.72 -33.13
C GLN A 652 3.83 -22.65 -33.89
N GLY A 653 4.44 -23.59 -33.15
CA GLY A 653 5.24 -24.69 -33.69
C GLY A 653 6.36 -25.08 -32.72
N GLU A 654 6.34 -26.34 -32.30
CA GLU A 654 7.22 -26.99 -31.31
C GLU A 654 8.70 -26.57 -31.42
N ASP A 655 9.35 -26.31 -30.28
CA ASP A 655 10.50 -27.11 -29.83
C ASP A 655 11.00 -26.66 -28.44
N LYS A 656 11.39 -27.62 -27.61
CA LYS A 656 11.91 -27.40 -26.25
C LYS A 656 13.31 -26.73 -26.32
N ARG A 657 13.38 -25.41 -26.15
CA ARG A 657 14.62 -24.71 -25.75
C ARG A 657 14.46 -24.03 -24.39
N GLU A 658 15.47 -24.25 -23.58
CA GLU A 658 15.57 -23.97 -22.15
C GLU A 658 15.55 -22.46 -21.88
N LYS A 659 14.69 -22.04 -20.95
CA LYS A 659 14.45 -20.63 -20.60
C LYS A 659 15.60 -20.12 -19.73
N VAL A 660 16.45 -19.25 -20.26
CA VAL A 660 17.43 -18.53 -19.42
C VAL A 660 16.69 -17.35 -18.75
N ASN A 661 16.13 -17.63 -17.58
CA ASN A 661 15.47 -16.65 -16.71
C ASN A 661 16.51 -16.07 -15.73
N VAL A 662 16.45 -14.76 -15.48
CA VAL A 662 17.17 -14.17 -14.33
C VAL A 662 16.32 -14.48 -13.10
N GLU A 663 16.77 -15.44 -12.29
CA GLU A 663 16.10 -15.84 -11.06
C GLU A 663 16.82 -15.20 -9.87
N THR A 664 16.11 -14.55 -8.95
CA THR A 664 16.67 -14.26 -7.63
C THR A 664 16.04 -15.23 -6.63
N GLN A 665 16.61 -16.43 -6.50
CA GLN A 665 16.18 -17.42 -5.50
C GLN A 665 17.02 -17.29 -4.24
N SER A 666 16.39 -17.44 -3.07
CA SER A 666 17.10 -17.94 -1.89
C SER A 666 17.01 -19.47 -1.92
N SER A 667 18.13 -20.17 -2.10
CA SER A 667 18.19 -21.63 -1.97
C SER A 667 17.94 -22.12 -0.52
N ALA A 668 17.75 -21.20 0.43
CA ALA A 668 17.54 -21.50 1.85
C ALA A 668 16.06 -21.60 2.27
N HIS A 669 15.09 -21.40 1.36
CA HIS A 669 13.71 -21.81 1.67
C HIS A 669 13.61 -23.33 1.55
N VAL A 670 14.04 -24.00 2.61
CA VAL A 670 13.67 -25.39 2.87
C VAL A 670 12.16 -25.48 2.67
N ASP A 671 11.71 -26.41 1.83
CA ASP A 671 10.33 -26.88 1.81
C ASP A 671 10.05 -27.46 3.20
N VAL A 672 9.78 -26.60 4.19
CA VAL A 672 9.38 -27.02 5.53
C VAL A 672 8.09 -27.78 5.30
N PRO A 673 8.06 -29.11 5.54
CA PRO A 673 6.86 -29.90 5.34
C PRO A 673 5.78 -29.26 6.18
N GLU A 674 4.82 -28.61 5.54
CA GLU A 674 3.71 -28.06 6.27
C GLU A 674 2.97 -29.25 6.84
N ASN A 675 2.99 -29.35 8.16
CA ASN A 675 2.06 -30.19 8.87
C ASN A 675 0.66 -29.63 8.55
N LYS A 676 0.08 -30.09 7.43
CA LYS A 676 -1.23 -29.63 6.92
C LYS A 676 -2.27 -29.75 8.01
N GLU A 677 -2.13 -30.76 8.87
CA GLU A 677 -2.99 -30.95 10.02
C GLU A 677 -2.83 -29.83 11.06
N HIS A 678 -1.60 -29.39 11.34
CA HIS A 678 -1.33 -28.25 12.21
C HIS A 678 -1.94 -26.95 11.66
N ILE A 679 -1.75 -26.64 10.36
CA ILE A 679 -2.34 -25.44 9.74
C ILE A 679 -3.88 -25.52 9.73
N MET A 680 -4.45 -26.68 9.44
CA MET A 680 -5.91 -26.89 9.51
C MET A 680 -6.46 -26.74 10.93
N ARG A 681 -5.71 -27.16 11.97
CA ARG A 681 -6.05 -26.90 13.38
C ARG A 681 -6.02 -25.40 13.68
N LEU A 682 -4.94 -24.70 13.35
CA LEU A 682 -4.82 -23.25 13.51
C LEU A 682 -5.95 -22.49 12.79
N ALA A 683 -6.29 -22.90 11.57
CA ALA A 683 -7.37 -22.28 10.80
C ALA A 683 -8.76 -22.50 11.44
N ARG A 684 -8.98 -23.66 12.07
CA ARG A 684 -10.20 -23.92 12.86
C ARG A 684 -10.25 -23.02 14.10
N GLU A 685 -9.14 -22.92 14.84
CA GLU A 685 -9.04 -22.03 16.00
C GLU A 685 -9.29 -20.57 15.64
N TRP A 686 -8.69 -20.10 14.54
CA TRP A 686 -8.92 -18.75 14.01
C TRP A 686 -10.39 -18.50 13.68
N ARG A 687 -11.04 -19.42 12.96
CA ARG A 687 -12.48 -19.28 12.64
C ARG A 687 -13.35 -19.23 13.90
N TRP A 688 -13.00 -20.02 14.91
CA TRP A 688 -13.75 -20.03 16.17
C TRP A 688 -13.56 -18.73 16.95
N LEU A 689 -12.32 -18.25 17.07
CA LEU A 689 -11.99 -16.97 17.70
C LEU A 689 -12.72 -15.80 17.00
N MET A 690 -12.68 -15.76 15.67
CA MET A 690 -13.36 -14.71 14.89
C MET A 690 -14.87 -14.75 15.07
N ARG A 691 -15.48 -15.94 15.13
CA ARG A 691 -16.92 -16.09 15.43
C ARG A 691 -17.24 -15.60 16.84
N GLU A 692 -16.41 -15.90 17.82
CA GLU A 692 -16.59 -15.42 19.19
C GLU A 692 -16.53 -13.88 19.25
N MET A 693 -15.53 -13.28 18.62
CA MET A 693 -15.35 -11.82 18.57
C MET A 693 -16.50 -11.08 17.88
N VAL A 694 -17.25 -11.76 16.99
CA VAL A 694 -18.48 -11.22 16.37
C VAL A 694 -19.72 -11.51 17.23
N ALA A 695 -19.82 -12.72 17.79
CA ALA A 695 -21.00 -13.13 18.56
C ALA A 695 -21.17 -12.32 19.85
N VAL A 696 -20.09 -12.02 20.56
CA VAL A 696 -20.15 -11.25 21.81
C VAL A 696 -20.78 -9.86 21.63
N PRO A 697 -20.31 -8.99 20.71
CA PRO A 697 -20.95 -7.68 20.51
C PRO A 697 -22.37 -7.80 19.96
N VAL A 698 -22.64 -8.78 19.10
CA VAL A 698 -24.01 -9.04 18.61
C VAL A 698 -24.95 -9.40 19.77
N MET A 699 -24.54 -10.30 20.67
CA MET A 699 -25.32 -10.66 21.85
C MET A 699 -25.47 -9.49 22.83
N ALA A 700 -24.43 -8.66 22.99
CA ALA A 700 -24.48 -7.47 23.83
C ALA A 700 -25.50 -6.43 23.31
N VAL A 701 -25.72 -6.35 21.99
CA VAL A 701 -26.73 -5.46 21.39
C VAL A 701 -28.12 -6.11 21.37
N LEU A 702 -28.22 -7.40 21.06
CA LEU A 702 -29.49 -8.10 20.94
C LEU A 702 -30.16 -8.37 22.28
N ALA A 703 -29.39 -8.65 23.34
CA ALA A 703 -29.96 -8.97 24.65
C ALA A 703 -30.79 -7.82 25.27
N PRO A 704 -30.33 -6.54 25.27
CA PRO A 704 -31.15 -5.41 25.71
C PRO A 704 -32.39 -5.18 24.84
N VAL A 705 -32.28 -5.38 23.53
CA VAL A 705 -33.41 -5.21 22.59
C VAL A 705 -34.46 -6.29 22.83
N ALA A 706 -34.04 -7.55 22.96
CA ALA A 706 -34.93 -8.67 23.28
C ALA A 706 -35.58 -8.50 24.65
N LEU A 707 -34.84 -8.05 25.66
CA LEU A 707 -35.38 -7.73 26.98
C LEU A 707 -36.40 -6.59 26.90
N SER A 708 -36.11 -5.52 26.18
CA SER A 708 -37.03 -4.39 25.98
C SER A 708 -38.31 -4.82 25.26
N LEU A 709 -38.19 -5.68 24.24
CA LEU A 709 -39.33 -6.23 23.52
C LEU A 709 -40.16 -7.15 24.41
N TYR A 710 -39.51 -8.00 25.21
CA TYR A 710 -40.18 -8.89 26.17
C TYR A 710 -40.94 -8.11 27.25
N VAL A 711 -40.31 -7.09 27.83
CA VAL A 711 -40.93 -6.19 28.82
C VAL A 711 -42.10 -5.44 28.18
N TYR A 712 -41.96 -4.93 26.95
CA TYR A 712 -43.04 -4.24 26.24
C TYR A 712 -44.24 -5.17 25.95
N LEU A 713 -43.98 -6.40 25.50
CA LEU A 713 -45.04 -7.37 25.22
C LEU A 713 -45.78 -7.82 26.49
N ASN A 714 -45.06 -8.02 27.61
CA ASN A 714 -45.66 -8.43 28.89
C ASN A 714 -46.33 -7.29 29.66
N LEU A 715 -45.82 -6.05 29.62
CA LEU A 715 -46.58 -4.92 30.17
C LEU A 715 -47.82 -4.63 29.32
N GLY A 716 -47.74 -4.82 27.99
CA GLY A 716 -48.87 -4.66 27.09
C GLY A 716 -49.99 -5.70 27.29
N SER A 717 -49.66 -6.91 27.75
CA SER A 717 -50.65 -7.93 28.12
C SER A 717 -51.27 -7.68 29.50
N HIS A 718 -50.48 -7.24 30.48
CA HIS A 718 -51.00 -6.90 31.82
C HIS A 718 -51.91 -5.67 31.83
N LEU A 719 -51.61 -4.63 31.04
CA LEU A 719 -52.48 -3.44 30.91
C LEU A 719 -53.77 -3.70 30.12
N ARG A 720 -53.84 -4.78 29.32
CA ARG A 720 -55.09 -5.21 28.67
C ARG A 720 -55.97 -6.07 29.57
N LEU A 721 -55.41 -6.73 30.57
CA LEU A 721 -56.18 -7.51 31.53
C LEU A 721 -56.79 -6.63 32.64
N SER A 722 -56.12 -5.53 33.02
CA SER A 722 -56.66 -4.58 34.01
C SER A 722 -57.70 -3.59 33.47
N SER A 723 -58.10 -3.69 32.20
CA SER A 723 -59.16 -2.87 31.60
C SER A 723 -60.44 -3.68 31.34
N TRP A 724 -60.51 -4.91 31.84
CA TRP A 724 -61.65 -5.83 31.78
C TRP A 724 -62.09 -6.33 33.17
N GLU A 725 -61.58 -5.71 34.22
CA GLU A 725 -62.21 -5.62 35.55
C GLU A 725 -62.64 -4.16 35.76
#